data_AF-A0A1L7D045-F1
#
_entry.id   AF-A0A1L7D045-F1
#
_cell.length_a   1.000
_cell.length_b   1.000
_cell.length_c   1.000
_cell.angle_alpha   90.00
_cell.angle_beta   90.00
_cell.angle_gamma   90.00
#
_symmetry.space_group_name_H-M   'P 1'
#
loop_
_entity.id
_entity.type
_entity.pdbx_description
1 polymer ?
#
loop_
_entity_poly.entity_id
_entity_poly.type
_entity_poly.pdbx_seq_one_letter_code
_entity_poly.pdbx_strand_id
1 'polypeptide(L)'
;MIPSMKAGNELRRFMRSKMGKATLVSITLMPLLYSALYLWSFWNPFGNLADLPVALVNSDRGAVVDGRAMNAGDEVARGMVDNESLDWHLVSRQDAIEGVRDGTYYFSVELPEDFSEAVTSPAGDAPRQATLQAVYNDRNGYLSTVIGENAMRVVLATVGERIGSQAVDKLLVGMLNAGMGVSMAADGAGQLADGADQLRDGLGELSDGSGQLADGLARNKEGTTALVDGVGRLREGTGQLAEGTGQLRAEVTAATGSFAQLQDDAAALTGTVETAGAAAKAANDGMRGVASGAEAAAGAQGASAERIRALADQLRGVNEPAVQNAVAELDRLADGFAATGIGPDSPLLAEIRDAAKTTGELDYQLNDPASPLQAGLGALAGNSDQIDRLVDGVTRLDEGATQLDDGAAQLADGARRLDDGAAQLLDGGNRLDEGLGTAKDGSVRLADGARELATRLRDGAEQVPKWDPLQRQQLASVMGGPVGVHENNTAGDNTFGAGLAPLFFSMALHVGGLVIFLVLRPLQQRQIGAGVSPLRAAVDGFVPGGIISFCQALAVVFITMAVTPLRPASVLAVLAFAILVALMYGAVNQMLHALLGPGPGRVTSLSFLMVQMVSSGGMYPVETQPQLLSWIHPFMPMTYAVSGFRQVMYGTYDARLGISIAAVLAVIAGSLAITAVAAARDRTWTMSRLHPPIDV
;
A
#
# COMPACT_ATOMS: atom_id res chain seq x y z
N MET A 1 -5.82 35.23 -91.16
CA MET A 1 -6.75 35.52 -90.06
C MET A 1 -7.92 34.57 -90.20
N ILE A 2 -8.06 33.58 -89.32
CA ILE A 2 -9.12 32.56 -89.41
C ILE A 2 -10.43 33.21 -88.94
N PRO A 3 -11.46 33.35 -89.79
CA PRO A 3 -12.75 33.88 -89.38
C PRO A 3 -13.59 32.76 -88.75
N SER A 4 -13.19 32.27 -87.57
CA SER A 4 -13.92 31.19 -86.88
C SER A 4 -14.31 31.51 -85.44
N MET A 5 -14.04 32.70 -84.94
CA MET A 5 -14.39 33.08 -83.56
C MET A 5 -15.24 34.36 -83.50
N LYS A 6 -16.49 34.27 -83.98
CA LYS A 6 -17.55 35.20 -83.57
C LYS A 6 -18.61 34.41 -82.80
N ALA A 7 -18.36 34.14 -81.52
CA ALA A 7 -19.28 33.44 -80.62
C ALA A 7 -20.72 34.01 -80.64
N GLY A 8 -20.86 35.30 -80.94
CA GLY A 8 -22.16 35.96 -81.07
C GLY A 8 -23.05 35.48 -82.23
N ASN A 9 -22.51 34.83 -83.27
CA ASN A 9 -23.34 34.37 -84.41
C ASN A 9 -24.06 33.05 -84.11
N GLU A 10 -23.39 32.09 -83.46
CA GLU A 10 -24.02 30.83 -83.06
C GLU A 10 -25.02 31.02 -81.91
N LEU A 11 -24.72 31.87 -80.91
CA LEU A 11 -25.67 32.15 -79.82
C LEU A 11 -26.95 32.86 -80.33
N ARG A 12 -26.81 33.79 -81.29
CA ARG A 12 -27.95 34.47 -81.92
C ARG A 12 -28.86 33.51 -82.69
N ARG A 13 -28.33 32.38 -83.19
CA ARG A 13 -29.11 31.34 -83.86
C ARG A 13 -30.15 30.73 -82.92
N PHE A 14 -29.75 30.40 -81.68
CA PHE A 14 -30.66 29.87 -80.66
C PHE A 14 -31.69 30.91 -80.18
N MET A 15 -31.32 32.19 -80.15
CA MET A 15 -32.21 33.28 -79.71
C MET A 15 -33.33 33.65 -80.70
N ARG A 16 -33.30 33.15 -81.95
CA ARG A 16 -34.28 33.48 -82.99
C ARG A 16 -35.60 32.70 -82.90
N SER A 17 -35.62 31.53 -82.27
CA SER A 17 -36.83 30.71 -82.14
C SER A 17 -37.18 30.44 -80.68
N LYS A 18 -38.49 30.32 -80.37
CA LYS A 18 -38.95 29.96 -79.01
C LYS A 18 -38.34 28.62 -78.55
N MET A 19 -38.21 27.66 -79.47
CA MET A 19 -37.59 26.36 -79.23
C MET A 19 -36.07 26.44 -78.99
N GLY A 20 -35.37 27.31 -79.70
CA GLY A 20 -33.93 27.54 -79.50
C GLY A 20 -33.63 28.17 -78.13
N LYS A 21 -34.45 29.14 -77.70
CA LYS A 21 -34.37 29.72 -76.35
C LYS A 21 -34.63 28.68 -75.26
N ALA A 22 -35.67 27.87 -75.42
CA ALA A 22 -35.98 26.78 -74.49
C ALA A 22 -34.83 25.77 -74.40
N THR A 23 -34.25 25.37 -75.54
CA THR A 23 -33.09 24.47 -75.58
C THR A 23 -31.90 25.03 -74.81
N LEU A 24 -31.58 26.32 -74.97
CA LEU A 24 -30.46 26.96 -74.28
C LEU A 24 -30.70 27.00 -72.76
N VAL A 25 -31.91 27.38 -72.32
CA VAL A 25 -32.29 27.34 -70.90
C VAL A 25 -32.18 25.93 -70.34
N SER A 26 -32.71 24.92 -71.04
CA SER A 26 -32.61 23.53 -70.60
C SER A 26 -31.16 23.04 -70.49
N ILE A 27 -30.29 23.39 -71.45
CA ILE A 27 -28.85 23.02 -71.40
C ILE A 27 -28.15 23.72 -70.23
N THR A 28 -28.44 25.01 -69.96
CA THR A 28 -27.84 25.75 -68.85
C THR A 28 -28.32 25.27 -67.49
N LEU A 29 -29.59 24.85 -67.37
CA LEU A 29 -30.15 24.30 -66.14
C LEU A 29 -29.83 22.81 -65.94
N MET A 30 -29.40 22.11 -67.00
CA MET A 30 -29.09 20.68 -66.96
C MET A 30 -28.10 20.30 -65.85
N PRO A 31 -26.97 20.99 -65.65
CA PRO A 31 -26.03 20.65 -64.58
C PRO A 31 -26.64 20.80 -63.19
N LEU A 32 -27.65 21.67 -63.00
CA LEU A 32 -28.35 21.81 -61.71
C LEU A 32 -29.19 20.56 -61.38
N LEU A 33 -29.66 19.82 -62.39
CA LEU A 33 -30.30 18.52 -62.13
C LEU A 33 -29.30 17.48 -61.63
N TYR A 34 -28.02 17.61 -61.94
CA TYR A 34 -26.99 16.70 -61.43
C TYR A 34 -26.41 17.18 -60.10
N SER A 35 -26.17 18.48 -59.94
CA SER A 35 -25.62 19.02 -58.68
C SER A 35 -26.71 19.27 -57.65
N ALA A 36 -27.66 20.17 -57.93
CA ALA A 36 -28.63 20.62 -56.94
C ALA A 36 -29.67 19.54 -56.61
N LEU A 37 -30.27 18.87 -57.60
CA LEU A 37 -31.30 17.85 -57.34
C LEU A 37 -30.72 16.62 -56.62
N TYR A 38 -29.56 16.11 -57.03
CA TYR A 38 -28.96 14.94 -56.38
C TYR A 38 -28.45 15.28 -54.98
N LEU A 39 -27.77 16.43 -54.82
CA LEU A 39 -27.32 16.90 -53.52
C LEU A 39 -28.50 17.13 -52.58
N TRP A 40 -29.59 17.72 -53.07
CA TRP A 40 -30.81 17.93 -52.30
C TRP A 40 -31.46 16.62 -51.88
N SER A 41 -31.56 15.63 -52.78
CA SER A 41 -32.13 14.34 -52.43
C SER A 41 -31.30 13.52 -51.46
N PHE A 42 -29.98 13.70 -51.45
CA PHE A 42 -29.06 12.93 -50.61
C PHE A 42 -28.43 13.78 -49.49
N TRP A 43 -28.97 14.97 -49.22
CA TRP A 43 -28.39 15.91 -48.24
C TRP A 43 -28.39 15.33 -46.83
N ASN A 44 -29.49 14.69 -46.43
CA ASN A 44 -29.63 14.03 -45.13
C ASN A 44 -30.63 12.86 -45.17
N PRO A 45 -30.28 11.74 -45.82
CA PRO A 45 -31.18 10.57 -45.94
C PRO A 45 -31.49 9.91 -44.58
N PHE A 46 -30.75 10.25 -43.52
CA PHE A 46 -30.98 9.73 -42.16
C PHE A 46 -31.75 10.72 -41.27
N GLY A 47 -32.04 11.93 -41.75
CA GLY A 47 -32.78 12.95 -40.99
C GLY A 47 -34.28 12.66 -40.86
N ASN A 48 -34.83 11.87 -41.77
CA ASN A 48 -36.25 11.52 -41.85
C ASN A 48 -36.48 10.03 -41.55
N LEU A 49 -35.64 9.42 -40.68
CA LEU A 49 -35.85 8.03 -40.26
C LEU A 49 -37.14 7.85 -39.45
N ALA A 50 -37.61 8.92 -38.80
CA ALA A 50 -38.89 8.96 -38.10
C ALA A 50 -40.10 8.73 -39.01
N ASP A 51 -39.95 8.81 -40.34
CA ASP A 51 -41.00 8.51 -41.33
C ASP A 51 -40.88 7.09 -41.90
N LEU A 52 -39.88 6.30 -41.48
CA LEU A 52 -39.63 4.95 -41.99
C LEU A 52 -40.48 3.93 -41.21
N PRO A 53 -41.49 3.27 -41.84
CA PRO A 53 -42.38 2.36 -41.12
C PRO A 53 -41.67 1.08 -40.69
N VAL A 54 -41.69 0.79 -39.39
CA VAL A 54 -41.09 -0.41 -38.78
C VAL A 54 -42.12 -1.09 -37.89
N ALA A 55 -42.30 -2.40 -38.06
CA ALA A 55 -43.20 -3.17 -37.20
C ALA A 55 -42.50 -3.52 -35.88
N LEU A 56 -43.18 -3.26 -34.77
CA LEU A 56 -42.78 -3.71 -33.44
C LEU A 56 -43.77 -4.75 -32.94
N VAL A 57 -43.28 -5.91 -32.53
CA VAL A 57 -44.08 -6.99 -31.95
C VAL A 57 -43.64 -7.19 -30.51
N ASN A 58 -44.58 -7.08 -29.59
CA ASN A 58 -44.35 -7.49 -28.21
C ASN A 58 -45.05 -8.83 -27.95
N SER A 59 -44.31 -9.94 -28.04
CA SER A 59 -44.80 -11.27 -27.68
C SER A 59 -44.51 -11.63 -26.22
N ASP A 60 -43.80 -10.78 -25.47
CA ASP A 60 -43.40 -11.00 -24.08
C ASP A 60 -44.62 -11.25 -23.17
N ARG A 61 -44.52 -12.27 -22.31
CA ARG A 61 -45.59 -12.62 -21.37
C ARG A 61 -45.41 -11.99 -19.98
N GLY A 62 -44.29 -11.31 -19.75
CA GLY A 62 -43.90 -10.81 -18.43
C GLY A 62 -43.31 -11.91 -17.55
N ALA A 63 -42.67 -11.50 -16.46
CA ALA A 63 -42.08 -12.40 -15.46
C ALA A 63 -42.50 -11.97 -14.04
N VAL A 64 -42.36 -12.86 -13.06
CA VAL A 64 -42.60 -12.56 -11.65
C VAL A 64 -41.29 -12.68 -10.88
N VAL A 65 -40.85 -11.58 -10.29
CA VAL A 65 -39.65 -11.53 -9.44
C VAL A 65 -40.05 -11.08 -8.05
N ASP A 66 -39.71 -11.84 -7.02
CA ASP A 66 -40.02 -11.54 -5.61
C ASP A 66 -41.51 -11.23 -5.35
N GLY A 67 -42.41 -11.92 -6.06
CA GLY A 67 -43.86 -11.71 -5.95
C GLY A 67 -44.40 -10.44 -6.60
N ARG A 68 -43.56 -9.68 -7.32
CA ARG A 68 -43.97 -8.53 -8.15
C ARG A 68 -43.94 -8.89 -9.63
N ALA A 69 -44.98 -8.52 -10.36
CA ALA A 69 -45.00 -8.65 -11.81
C ALA A 69 -44.03 -7.65 -12.44
N MET A 70 -43.19 -8.12 -13.35
CA MET A 70 -42.21 -7.35 -14.10
C MET A 70 -42.41 -7.61 -15.60
N ASN A 71 -42.81 -6.57 -16.33
CA ASN A 71 -43.07 -6.63 -17.77
C ASN A 71 -42.02 -5.80 -18.51
N ALA A 72 -40.79 -6.30 -18.60
CA ALA A 72 -39.70 -5.62 -19.28
C ALA A 72 -40.00 -5.40 -20.77
N GLY A 73 -40.71 -6.33 -21.42
CA GLY A 73 -41.13 -6.19 -22.82
C GLY A 73 -42.04 -4.97 -23.04
N ASP A 74 -43.01 -4.74 -22.16
CA ASP A 74 -43.91 -3.58 -22.24
C ASP A 74 -43.16 -2.25 -22.11
N GLU A 75 -42.19 -2.18 -21.19
CA GLU A 75 -41.40 -0.97 -20.96
C GLU A 75 -40.45 -0.66 -22.12
N VAL A 76 -39.82 -1.70 -22.67
CA VAL A 76 -38.96 -1.56 -23.86
C VAL A 76 -39.80 -1.18 -25.08
N ALA A 77 -40.95 -1.83 -25.28
CA ALA A 77 -41.82 -1.54 -26.42
C ALA A 77 -42.33 -0.08 -26.39
N ARG A 78 -42.80 0.40 -25.23
CA ARG A 78 -43.18 1.81 -25.06
C ARG A 78 -42.00 2.74 -25.30
N GLY A 79 -40.83 2.41 -24.74
CA GLY A 79 -39.62 3.21 -24.91
C GLY A 79 -39.14 3.31 -26.37
N MET A 80 -39.34 2.27 -27.17
CA MET A 80 -39.06 2.31 -28.61
C MET A 80 -40.03 3.24 -29.34
N VAL A 81 -41.34 3.11 -29.08
CA VAL A 81 -42.38 3.96 -29.67
C VAL A 81 -42.20 5.43 -29.29
N ASP A 82 -41.87 5.73 -28.03
CA ASP A 82 -41.73 7.09 -27.51
C ASP A 82 -40.47 7.83 -28.00
N ASN A 83 -39.43 7.13 -28.48
CA ASN A 83 -38.15 7.73 -28.88
C ASN A 83 -38.24 8.43 -30.25
N GLU A 84 -39.32 8.21 -31.03
CA GLU A 84 -39.56 8.82 -32.36
C GLU A 84 -38.37 8.70 -33.35
N SER A 85 -37.41 7.81 -33.10
CA SER A 85 -36.22 7.62 -33.94
C SER A 85 -36.54 6.92 -35.27
N LEU A 86 -37.61 6.11 -35.24
CA LEU A 86 -38.20 5.37 -36.35
C LEU A 86 -39.73 5.45 -36.18
N ASP A 87 -40.47 5.25 -37.27
CA ASP A 87 -41.93 5.15 -37.21
C ASP A 87 -42.33 3.74 -36.73
N TRP A 88 -42.36 3.55 -35.41
CA TRP A 88 -42.68 2.25 -34.80
C TRP A 88 -44.18 1.99 -34.76
N HIS A 89 -44.61 0.92 -35.41
CA HIS A 89 -46.00 0.44 -35.39
C HIS A 89 -46.10 -0.81 -34.52
N LEU A 90 -46.75 -0.70 -33.37
CA LEU A 90 -47.05 -1.86 -32.54
C LEU A 90 -48.14 -2.70 -33.20
N VAL A 91 -47.79 -3.90 -33.66
CA VAL A 91 -48.67 -4.78 -34.44
C VAL A 91 -48.60 -6.22 -33.94
N SER A 92 -49.51 -7.08 -34.41
CA SER A 92 -49.44 -8.50 -34.12
C SER A 92 -48.25 -9.16 -34.85
N ARG A 93 -47.77 -10.29 -34.34
CA ARG A 93 -46.70 -11.07 -35.00
C ARG A 93 -47.06 -11.41 -36.46
N GLN A 94 -48.32 -11.74 -36.73
CA GLN A 94 -48.78 -12.06 -38.08
C GLN A 94 -48.73 -10.83 -38.99
N ASP A 95 -49.21 -9.68 -38.51
CA ASP A 95 -49.19 -8.43 -39.26
C ASP A 95 -47.75 -7.95 -39.54
N ALA A 96 -46.82 -8.15 -38.59
CA ALA A 96 -45.41 -7.83 -38.80
C ALA A 96 -44.80 -8.70 -39.91
N ILE A 97 -45.03 -10.02 -39.89
CA ILE A 97 -44.50 -10.94 -40.91
C ILE A 97 -45.10 -10.62 -42.28
N GLU A 98 -46.41 -10.42 -42.36
CA GLU A 98 -47.09 -10.09 -43.61
C GLU A 98 -46.70 -8.69 -44.12
N GLY A 99 -46.63 -7.70 -43.23
CA GLY A 99 -46.26 -6.33 -43.55
C GLY A 99 -44.80 -6.17 -43.98
N VAL A 100 -43.86 -6.93 -43.40
CA VAL A 100 -42.49 -7.00 -43.91
C VAL A 100 -42.44 -7.74 -45.25
N ARG A 101 -43.29 -8.75 -45.48
CA ARG A 101 -43.34 -9.49 -46.74
C ARG A 101 -43.87 -8.63 -47.90
N ASP A 102 -44.96 -7.91 -47.70
CA ASP A 102 -45.62 -7.10 -48.72
C ASP A 102 -45.03 -5.69 -48.89
N GLY A 103 -44.20 -5.26 -47.94
CA GLY A 103 -43.51 -3.97 -47.97
C GLY A 103 -44.23 -2.83 -47.29
N THR A 104 -45.28 -3.12 -46.51
CA THR A 104 -45.88 -2.16 -45.56
C THR A 104 -44.88 -1.71 -44.51
N TYR A 105 -44.02 -2.62 -44.04
CA TYR A 105 -42.92 -2.33 -43.11
C TYR A 105 -41.58 -2.70 -43.74
N TYR A 106 -40.55 -1.89 -43.50
CA TYR A 106 -39.21 -2.17 -44.02
C TYR A 106 -38.53 -3.34 -43.32
N PHE A 107 -38.72 -3.45 -42.01
CA PHE A 107 -38.29 -4.56 -41.17
C PHE A 107 -39.20 -4.65 -39.93
N SER A 108 -39.09 -5.73 -39.19
CA SER A 108 -39.79 -5.90 -37.92
C SER A 108 -38.84 -6.26 -36.79
N VAL A 109 -39.17 -5.81 -35.59
CA VAL A 109 -38.47 -6.16 -34.35
C VAL A 109 -39.45 -6.81 -33.41
N GLU A 110 -39.07 -7.95 -32.87
CA GLU A 110 -39.89 -8.73 -31.96
C GLU A 110 -39.20 -8.95 -30.62
N LEU A 111 -39.92 -8.64 -29.55
CA LEU A 111 -39.64 -9.06 -28.18
C LEU A 111 -40.25 -10.45 -28.00
N PRO A 112 -39.45 -11.53 -27.88
CA PRO A 112 -39.96 -12.90 -27.78
C PRO A 112 -40.72 -13.16 -26.47
N GLU A 113 -41.44 -14.28 -26.40
CA GLU A 113 -42.32 -14.62 -25.25
C GLU A 113 -41.59 -14.69 -23.90
N ASP A 114 -40.31 -15.05 -23.93
CA ASP A 114 -39.43 -15.23 -22.77
C ASP A 114 -38.57 -13.99 -22.47
N PHE A 115 -38.84 -12.85 -23.11
CA PHE A 115 -38.00 -11.65 -22.97
C PHE A 115 -37.88 -11.19 -21.51
N SER A 116 -39.00 -11.00 -20.80
CA SER A 116 -38.96 -10.62 -19.38
C SER A 116 -38.33 -11.72 -18.51
N GLU A 117 -38.58 -13.00 -18.80
CA GLU A 117 -37.94 -14.10 -18.08
C GLU A 117 -36.42 -14.03 -18.24
N ALA A 118 -35.92 -13.78 -19.46
CA ALA A 118 -34.49 -13.65 -19.73
C ALA A 118 -33.87 -12.40 -19.07
N VAL A 119 -34.56 -11.25 -19.08
CA VAL A 119 -34.10 -10.03 -18.37
C VAL A 119 -34.00 -10.26 -16.85
N THR A 120 -34.88 -11.08 -16.29
CA THR A 120 -34.95 -11.36 -14.84
C THR A 120 -34.12 -12.56 -14.41
N SER A 121 -33.75 -13.43 -15.36
CA SER A 121 -32.96 -14.65 -15.16
C SER A 121 -31.61 -14.47 -14.46
N PRO A 122 -30.91 -13.31 -14.50
CA PRO A 122 -29.69 -13.13 -13.73
C PRO A 122 -29.87 -13.29 -12.22
N ALA A 123 -31.10 -13.13 -11.71
CA ALA A 123 -31.45 -13.33 -10.30
C ALA A 123 -31.78 -14.80 -9.94
N GLY A 124 -31.81 -15.71 -10.92
CA GLY A 124 -32.15 -17.14 -10.73
C GLY A 124 -30.99 -18.11 -10.98
N ASP A 125 -31.27 -19.41 -10.88
CA ASP A 125 -30.26 -20.49 -10.97
C ASP A 125 -29.70 -20.75 -12.38
N ALA A 126 -30.36 -20.22 -13.42
CA ALA A 126 -30.02 -20.43 -14.82
C ALA A 126 -30.03 -19.09 -15.59
N PRO A 127 -28.93 -18.31 -15.54
CA PRO A 127 -28.85 -17.01 -16.20
C PRO A 127 -28.91 -17.18 -17.74
N ARG A 128 -29.82 -16.44 -18.39
CA ARG A 128 -30.00 -16.39 -19.85
C ARG A 128 -29.94 -14.95 -20.34
N GLN A 129 -29.32 -14.75 -21.50
CA GLN A 129 -29.26 -13.43 -22.14
C GLN A 129 -30.58 -13.11 -22.82
N ALA A 130 -31.14 -11.92 -22.59
CA ALA A 130 -32.31 -11.44 -23.34
C ALA A 130 -31.94 -11.26 -24.82
N THR A 131 -32.85 -11.62 -25.73
CA THR A 131 -32.65 -11.46 -27.17
C THR A 131 -33.83 -10.76 -27.83
N LEU A 132 -33.54 -9.99 -28.88
CA LEU A 132 -34.54 -9.45 -29.81
C LEU A 132 -34.47 -10.22 -31.13
N GLN A 133 -35.62 -10.39 -31.78
CA GLN A 133 -35.67 -10.98 -33.12
C GLN A 133 -35.92 -9.87 -34.14
N ALA A 134 -34.95 -9.61 -35.01
CA ALA A 134 -35.08 -8.65 -36.09
C ALA A 134 -35.26 -9.40 -37.42
N VAL A 135 -36.35 -9.09 -38.13
CA VAL A 135 -36.65 -9.69 -39.43
C VAL A 135 -36.57 -8.61 -40.52
N TYR A 136 -35.63 -8.79 -41.43
CA TYR A 136 -35.39 -7.92 -42.57
C TYR A 136 -35.88 -8.54 -43.88
N ASN A 137 -36.00 -7.70 -44.90
CA ASN A 137 -36.38 -8.12 -46.24
C ASN A 137 -35.81 -7.18 -47.31
N ASP A 138 -34.71 -7.58 -47.94
CA ASP A 138 -34.04 -6.77 -48.98
C ASP A 138 -34.94 -6.42 -50.17
N ARG A 139 -36.07 -7.13 -50.34
CA ARG A 139 -37.09 -6.80 -51.36
C ARG A 139 -37.69 -5.42 -51.16
N ASN A 140 -37.79 -4.96 -49.92
CA ASN A 140 -38.31 -3.64 -49.61
C ASN A 140 -37.22 -2.57 -49.84
N GLY A 141 -35.95 -2.96 -49.72
CA GLY A 141 -34.80 -2.16 -50.13
C GLY A 141 -33.55 -2.56 -49.35
N TYR A 142 -32.44 -2.81 -50.04
CA TYR A 142 -31.20 -3.22 -49.39
C TYR A 142 -30.65 -2.16 -48.42
N LEU A 143 -30.65 -0.88 -48.81
CA LEU A 143 -30.23 0.17 -47.88
C LEU A 143 -31.18 0.29 -46.68
N SER A 144 -32.45 -0.08 -46.82
CA SER A 144 -33.39 -0.14 -45.69
C SER A 144 -32.99 -1.21 -44.69
N THR A 145 -32.56 -2.39 -45.16
CA THR A 145 -31.99 -3.44 -44.30
C THR A 145 -30.76 -2.92 -43.56
N VAL A 146 -29.81 -2.31 -44.27
CA VAL A 146 -28.59 -1.75 -43.65
C VAL A 146 -28.91 -0.63 -42.65
N ILE A 147 -29.89 0.22 -42.96
CA ILE A 147 -30.40 1.23 -42.03
C ILE A 147 -30.97 0.55 -40.78
N GLY A 148 -31.79 -0.49 -40.95
CA GLY A 148 -32.39 -1.25 -39.86
C GLY A 148 -31.38 -2.00 -38.99
N GLU A 149 -30.36 -2.63 -39.57
CA GLU A 149 -29.25 -3.27 -38.84
C GLU A 149 -28.48 -2.24 -37.99
N ASN A 150 -28.19 -1.07 -38.55
CA ASN A 150 -27.52 0.01 -37.82
C ASN A 150 -28.40 0.63 -36.75
N ALA A 151 -29.70 0.82 -37.04
CA ALA A 151 -30.67 1.28 -36.06
C ALA A 151 -30.79 0.29 -34.89
N MET A 152 -30.81 -1.01 -35.17
CA MET A 152 -30.83 -2.03 -34.13
C MET A 152 -29.61 -1.99 -33.21
N ARG A 153 -28.41 -1.72 -33.74
CA ARG A 153 -27.23 -1.50 -32.87
C ARG A 153 -27.40 -0.34 -31.89
N VAL A 154 -28.06 0.74 -32.29
CA VAL A 154 -28.36 1.89 -31.41
C VAL A 154 -29.47 1.55 -30.41
N VAL A 155 -30.51 0.84 -30.85
CA VAL A 155 -31.59 0.34 -29.99
C VAL A 155 -31.03 -0.59 -28.91
N LEU A 156 -30.14 -1.51 -29.27
CA LEU A 156 -29.47 -2.41 -28.33
C LEU A 156 -28.64 -1.70 -27.27
N ALA A 157 -27.93 -0.62 -27.64
CA ALA A 157 -27.20 0.19 -26.68
C ALA A 157 -28.15 0.86 -25.67
N THR A 158 -29.29 1.37 -26.16
CA THR A 158 -30.31 2.03 -25.33
C THR A 158 -31.02 1.04 -24.39
N VAL A 159 -31.34 -0.15 -24.88
CA VAL A 159 -31.95 -1.23 -24.08
C VAL A 159 -30.95 -1.75 -23.05
N GLY A 160 -29.68 -1.93 -23.43
CA GLY A 160 -28.61 -2.33 -22.51
C GLY A 160 -28.32 -1.32 -21.40
N GLU A 161 -28.43 -0.02 -21.69
CA GLU A 161 -28.28 1.05 -20.69
C GLU A 161 -29.42 1.05 -19.67
N ARG A 162 -30.66 0.80 -20.10
CA ARG A 162 -31.81 0.65 -19.21
C ARG A 162 -31.77 -0.62 -18.35
N ILE A 163 -31.09 -1.67 -18.81
CA ILE A 163 -30.99 -2.95 -18.10
C ILE A 163 -29.80 -3.00 -17.10
N GLY A 164 -28.97 -1.94 -17.01
CA GLY A 164 -28.10 -1.74 -15.84
C GLY A 164 -26.84 -2.62 -15.80
N SER A 165 -25.92 -2.40 -16.74
CA SER A 165 -24.84 -3.36 -17.05
C SER A 165 -23.45 -3.07 -16.44
N GLN A 166 -23.19 -1.90 -15.84
CA GLN A 166 -21.85 -1.59 -15.29
C GLN A 166 -21.72 -1.65 -13.77
N ALA A 167 -22.83 -1.69 -13.04
CA ALA A 167 -22.82 -1.73 -11.58
C ALA A 167 -22.50 -3.13 -11.04
N VAL A 168 -22.94 -4.18 -11.75
CA VAL A 168 -22.91 -5.56 -11.25
C VAL A 168 -21.51 -6.16 -11.23
N ASP A 169 -20.68 -5.94 -12.25
CA ASP A 169 -19.29 -6.42 -12.28
C ASP A 169 -18.45 -5.77 -11.17
N LYS A 170 -18.60 -4.46 -10.96
CA LYS A 170 -17.91 -3.74 -9.89
C LYS A 170 -18.39 -4.18 -8.49
N LEU A 171 -19.67 -4.48 -8.33
CA LEU A 171 -20.20 -5.03 -7.06
C LEU A 171 -19.69 -6.44 -6.79
N LEU A 172 -19.65 -7.30 -7.81
CA LEU A 172 -19.14 -8.68 -7.69
C LEU A 172 -17.63 -8.71 -7.38
N VAL A 173 -16.84 -7.87 -8.05
CA VAL A 173 -15.40 -7.68 -7.74
C VAL A 173 -15.22 -7.06 -6.35
N GLY A 174 -16.06 -6.11 -5.98
CA GLY A 174 -16.07 -5.50 -4.65
C GLY A 174 -16.32 -6.51 -3.52
N MET A 175 -17.31 -7.39 -3.67
CA MET A 175 -17.59 -8.46 -2.69
C MET A 175 -16.46 -9.48 -2.60
N LEU A 176 -15.83 -9.85 -3.71
CA LEU A 176 -14.73 -10.81 -3.70
C LEU A 176 -13.48 -10.22 -3.03
N ASN A 177 -13.17 -8.96 -3.31
CA ASN A 177 -12.10 -8.23 -2.64
C ASN A 177 -12.38 -8.05 -1.15
N ALA A 178 -13.64 -7.81 -0.77
CA ALA A 178 -14.05 -7.78 0.62
C ALA A 178 -13.83 -9.14 1.31
N GLY A 179 -14.22 -10.25 0.68
CA GLY A 179 -13.98 -11.61 1.21
C GLY A 179 -12.49 -11.93 1.38
N MET A 180 -11.64 -11.57 0.41
CA MET A 180 -10.19 -11.69 0.56
C MET A 180 -9.63 -10.78 1.67
N GLY A 181 -10.12 -9.54 1.76
CA GLY A 181 -9.76 -8.61 2.83
C GLY A 181 -10.10 -9.12 4.22
N VAL A 182 -11.28 -9.72 4.38
CA VAL A 182 -11.71 -10.36 5.64
C VAL A 182 -10.85 -11.57 5.96
N SER A 183 -10.48 -12.39 4.98
CA SER A 183 -9.53 -13.50 5.18
C SER A 183 -8.15 -13.02 5.63
N MET A 184 -7.60 -11.98 5.01
CA MET A 184 -6.33 -11.39 5.43
C MET A 184 -6.41 -10.79 6.85
N ALA A 185 -7.55 -10.19 7.20
CA ALA A 185 -7.79 -9.69 8.55
C ALA A 185 -7.88 -10.83 9.58
N ALA A 186 -8.48 -11.98 9.20
CA ALA A 186 -8.50 -13.18 10.04
C ALA A 186 -7.09 -13.71 10.29
N ASP A 187 -6.25 -13.76 9.25
CA ASP A 187 -4.86 -14.20 9.38
C ASP A 187 -4.03 -13.19 10.20
N GLY A 188 -4.25 -11.89 10.02
CA GLY A 188 -3.62 -10.85 10.84
C GLY A 188 -4.03 -10.91 12.31
N ALA A 189 -5.30 -11.22 12.60
CA ALA A 189 -5.76 -11.48 13.97
C ALA A 189 -5.13 -12.76 14.55
N GLY A 190 -4.90 -13.79 13.73
CA GLY A 190 -4.12 -14.97 14.10
C GLY A 190 -2.68 -14.62 14.49
N GLN A 191 -1.99 -13.82 13.68
CA GLN A 191 -0.64 -13.35 13.99
C GLN A 191 -0.59 -12.51 15.28
N LEU A 192 -1.63 -11.72 15.56
CA LEU A 192 -1.73 -10.97 16.80
C LEU A 192 -1.88 -11.90 18.02
N ALA A 193 -2.65 -12.99 17.90
CA ALA A 193 -2.76 -14.00 18.94
C ALA A 193 -1.40 -14.68 19.21
N ASP A 194 -0.70 -15.09 18.15
CA ASP A 194 0.63 -15.69 18.26
C ASP A 194 1.64 -14.74 18.92
N GLY A 195 1.61 -13.45 18.55
CA GLY A 195 2.45 -12.42 19.17
C GLY A 195 2.11 -12.18 20.65
N ALA A 196 0.82 -12.28 21.02
CA ALA A 196 0.39 -12.17 22.41
C ALA A 196 0.82 -13.40 23.25
N ASP A 197 0.85 -14.59 22.66
CA ASP A 197 1.42 -15.79 23.30
C ASP A 197 2.94 -15.64 23.50
N GLN A 198 3.68 -15.14 22.49
CA GLN A 198 5.10 -14.87 22.64
C GLN A 198 5.38 -13.84 23.74
N LEU A 199 4.57 -12.78 23.82
CA LEU A 199 4.65 -11.81 24.91
C LEU A 199 4.37 -12.47 26.26
N ARG A 200 3.35 -13.33 26.37
CA ARG A 200 3.04 -14.07 27.59
C ARG A 200 4.22 -14.92 28.05
N ASP A 201 4.86 -15.62 27.11
CA ASP A 201 5.98 -16.51 27.40
C ASP A 201 7.21 -15.69 27.87
N GLY A 202 7.53 -14.59 27.18
CA GLY A 202 8.59 -13.67 27.61
C GLY A 202 8.31 -12.97 28.94
N LEU A 203 7.06 -12.65 29.25
CA LEU A 203 6.65 -12.17 30.58
C LEU A 203 6.79 -13.27 31.65
N GLY A 204 6.60 -14.54 31.27
CA GLY A 204 6.90 -15.68 32.12
C GLY A 204 8.39 -15.76 32.48
N GLU A 205 9.27 -15.68 31.47
CA GLU A 205 10.73 -15.66 31.69
C GLU A 205 11.16 -14.47 32.57
N LEU A 206 10.54 -13.29 32.37
CA LEU A 206 10.82 -12.11 33.16
C LEU A 206 10.34 -12.24 34.62
N SER A 207 9.18 -12.88 34.84
CA SER A 207 8.67 -13.19 36.18
C SER A 207 9.57 -14.19 36.90
N ASP A 208 10.03 -15.24 36.21
CA ASP A 208 11.01 -16.19 36.75
C ASP A 208 12.33 -15.48 37.15
N GLY A 209 12.82 -14.58 36.30
CA GLY A 209 13.99 -13.76 36.60
C GLY A 209 13.79 -12.80 37.77
N SER A 210 12.59 -12.20 37.89
CA SER A 210 12.20 -11.37 39.04
C SER A 210 12.18 -12.19 40.34
N GLY A 211 11.65 -13.42 40.28
CA GLY A 211 11.68 -14.36 41.41
C GLY A 211 13.10 -14.72 41.84
N GLN A 212 14.01 -14.98 40.89
CA GLN A 212 15.42 -15.22 41.21
C GLN A 212 16.10 -14.01 41.85
N LEU A 213 15.77 -12.79 41.40
CA LEU A 213 16.26 -11.56 42.01
C LEU A 213 15.73 -11.39 43.45
N ALA A 214 14.44 -11.66 43.68
CA ALA A 214 13.83 -11.61 45.00
C ALA A 214 14.49 -12.62 45.96
N ASP A 215 14.72 -13.85 45.51
CA ASP A 215 15.44 -14.88 46.27
C ASP A 215 16.88 -14.43 46.61
N GLY A 216 17.58 -13.82 45.64
CA GLY A 216 18.92 -13.27 45.83
C GLY A 216 18.94 -12.13 46.84
N LEU A 217 17.94 -11.25 46.81
CA LEU A 217 17.78 -10.16 47.77
C LEU A 217 17.42 -10.65 49.17
N ALA A 218 16.60 -11.69 49.29
CA ALA A 218 16.32 -12.34 50.57
C ALA A 218 17.60 -12.91 51.20
N ARG A 219 18.44 -13.60 50.42
CA ARG A 219 19.76 -14.08 50.88
C ARG A 219 20.71 -12.93 51.25
N ASN A 220 20.70 -11.84 50.48
CA ASN A 220 21.47 -10.64 50.82
C ASN A 220 21.02 -10.05 52.16
N LYS A 221 19.70 -9.99 52.40
CA LYS A 221 19.13 -9.52 53.66
C LYS A 221 19.53 -10.38 54.86
N GLU A 222 19.56 -11.71 54.69
CA GLU A 222 20.10 -12.61 55.70
C GLU A 222 21.58 -12.33 55.98
N GLY A 223 22.37 -12.10 54.92
CA GLY A 223 23.78 -11.73 55.02
C GLY A 223 24.02 -10.38 55.70
N THR A 224 23.22 -9.35 55.40
CA THR A 224 23.30 -8.04 56.06
C THR A 224 22.88 -8.13 57.52
N THR A 225 21.87 -8.92 57.85
CA THR A 225 21.49 -9.18 59.25
C THR A 225 22.66 -9.81 60.01
N ALA A 226 23.29 -10.85 59.44
CA ALA A 226 24.46 -11.47 60.04
C ALA A 226 25.66 -10.51 60.17
N LEU A 227 25.83 -9.59 59.22
CA LEU A 227 26.85 -8.53 59.28
C LEU A 227 26.53 -7.53 60.40
N VAL A 228 25.30 -7.06 60.52
CA VAL A 228 24.86 -6.16 61.59
C VAL A 228 25.11 -6.80 62.96
N ASP A 229 24.76 -8.08 63.13
CA ASP A 229 25.02 -8.83 64.36
C ASP A 229 26.52 -8.99 64.63
N GLY A 230 27.31 -9.28 63.60
CA GLY A 230 28.78 -9.36 63.68
C GLY A 230 29.42 -8.04 64.09
N VAL A 231 28.94 -6.93 63.54
CA VAL A 231 29.39 -5.58 63.90
C VAL A 231 28.94 -5.22 65.32
N GLY A 232 27.74 -5.61 65.74
CA GLY A 232 27.29 -5.45 67.12
C GLY A 232 28.25 -6.10 68.11
N ARG A 233 28.64 -7.36 67.86
CA ARG A 233 29.65 -8.06 68.68
C ARG A 233 31.04 -7.41 68.62
N LEU A 234 31.45 -6.90 67.46
CA LEU A 234 32.70 -6.15 67.33
C LEU A 234 32.68 -4.90 68.21
N ARG A 235 31.58 -4.14 68.19
CA ARG A 235 31.40 -2.93 69.00
C ARG A 235 31.40 -3.22 70.49
N GLU A 236 30.77 -4.31 70.91
CA GLU A 236 30.85 -4.76 72.31
C GLU A 236 32.31 -5.07 72.69
N GLY A 237 33.05 -5.76 71.82
CA GLY A 237 34.46 -6.08 72.03
C GLY A 237 35.38 -4.85 72.03
N THR A 238 35.15 -3.87 71.15
CA THR A 238 35.92 -2.61 71.11
C THR A 238 35.59 -1.73 72.31
N GLY A 239 34.34 -1.72 72.77
CA GLY A 239 33.94 -1.08 74.02
C GLY A 239 34.67 -1.67 75.22
N GLN A 240 34.72 -2.99 75.34
CA GLN A 240 35.48 -3.68 76.40
C GLN A 240 36.99 -3.39 76.30
N LEU A 241 37.54 -3.37 75.09
CA LEU A 241 38.94 -3.03 74.87
C LEU A 241 39.24 -1.60 75.30
N ALA A 242 38.42 -0.63 74.89
CA ALA A 242 38.56 0.79 75.26
C ALA A 242 38.43 1.00 76.78
N GLU A 243 37.49 0.31 77.44
CA GLU A 243 37.40 0.33 78.90
C GLU A 243 38.67 -0.24 79.55
N GLY A 244 39.19 -1.35 79.04
CA GLY A 244 40.42 -1.98 79.52
C GLY A 244 41.67 -1.13 79.30
N THR A 245 41.81 -0.48 78.13
CA THR A 245 42.93 0.44 77.85
C THR A 245 42.82 1.71 78.68
N GLY A 246 41.61 2.21 78.92
CA GLY A 246 41.36 3.33 79.83
C GLY A 246 41.77 3.01 81.27
N GLN A 247 41.43 1.80 81.76
CA GLN A 247 41.87 1.32 83.06
C GLN A 247 43.40 1.18 83.13
N LEU A 248 44.01 0.52 82.14
CA LEU A 248 45.46 0.35 82.05
C LEU A 248 46.19 1.71 82.00
N ARG A 249 45.67 2.68 81.25
CA ARG A 249 46.20 4.05 81.20
C ARG A 249 46.13 4.74 82.54
N ALA A 250 45.02 4.59 83.27
CA ALA A 250 44.87 5.14 84.61
C ALA A 250 45.87 4.51 85.60
N GLU A 251 46.03 3.18 85.57
CA GLU A 251 46.99 2.46 86.41
C GLU A 251 48.45 2.82 86.09
N VAL A 252 48.82 2.87 84.80
CA VAL A 252 50.16 3.29 84.38
C VAL A 252 50.43 4.74 84.76
N THR A 253 49.46 5.65 84.61
CA THR A 253 49.61 7.05 85.04
C THR A 253 49.82 7.15 86.56
N ALA A 254 49.07 6.37 87.35
CA ALA A 254 49.23 6.31 88.80
C ALA A 254 50.60 5.72 89.21
N ALA A 255 51.06 4.69 88.51
CA ALA A 255 52.38 4.09 88.71
C ALA A 255 53.51 5.05 88.34
N THR A 256 53.40 5.79 87.23
CA THR A 256 54.34 6.84 86.83
C THR A 256 54.40 7.95 87.87
N GLY A 257 53.25 8.38 88.40
CA GLY A 257 53.20 9.38 89.49
C GLY A 257 53.89 8.88 90.76
N SER A 258 53.65 7.62 91.13
CA SER A 258 54.32 6.99 92.29
C SER A 258 55.82 6.81 92.08
N PHE A 259 56.24 6.49 90.86
CA PHE A 259 57.65 6.37 90.49
C PHE A 259 58.37 7.72 90.45
N ALA A 260 57.72 8.77 89.94
CA ALA A 260 58.24 10.12 89.99
C ALA A 260 58.44 10.57 91.45
N GLN A 261 57.47 10.28 92.33
CA GLN A 261 57.64 10.53 93.77
C GLN A 261 58.80 9.74 94.38
N LEU A 262 58.98 8.47 94.01
CA LEU A 262 60.14 7.67 94.44
C LEU A 262 61.47 8.22 93.91
N GLN A 263 61.49 8.78 92.69
CA GLN A 263 62.67 9.44 92.14
C GLN A 263 62.99 10.74 92.89
N ASP A 264 61.98 11.54 93.22
CA ASP A 264 62.14 12.75 94.03
C ASP A 264 62.65 12.40 95.45
N ASP A 265 62.08 11.35 96.07
CA ASP A 265 62.52 10.84 97.37
C ASP A 265 63.95 10.27 97.31
N ALA A 266 64.30 9.55 96.25
CA ALA A 266 65.64 9.04 96.02
C ALA A 266 66.66 10.16 95.75
N ALA A 267 66.27 11.22 95.03
CA ALA A 267 67.11 12.40 94.82
C ALA A 267 67.34 13.16 96.13
N ALA A 268 66.29 13.34 96.95
CA ALA A 268 66.40 13.90 98.28
C ALA A 268 67.31 13.05 99.18
N LEU A 269 67.13 11.72 99.18
CA LEU A 269 67.97 10.77 99.89
C LEU A 269 69.42 10.83 99.41
N THR A 270 69.66 10.94 98.10
CA THR A 270 71.02 11.11 97.53
C THR A 270 71.68 12.35 98.09
N GLY A 271 70.99 13.50 98.14
CA GLY A 271 71.54 14.71 98.77
C GLY A 271 71.84 14.54 100.26
N THR A 272 71.02 13.78 100.99
CA THR A 272 71.32 13.44 102.40
C THR A 272 72.48 12.45 102.54
N VAL A 273 72.61 11.47 101.63
CA VAL A 273 73.71 10.49 101.58
C VAL A 273 75.01 11.16 101.21
N GLU A 274 75.02 12.15 100.31
CA GLU A 274 76.19 12.96 100.00
C GLU A 274 76.64 13.77 101.23
N THR A 275 75.69 14.37 101.95
CA THR A 275 75.98 15.14 103.18
C THR A 275 76.49 14.22 104.29
N ALA A 276 75.84 13.08 104.51
CA ALA A 276 76.25 12.08 105.49
C ALA A 276 77.57 11.40 105.10
N GLY A 277 77.80 11.18 103.81
CA GLY A 277 79.03 10.66 103.24
C GLY A 277 80.19 11.62 103.46
N ALA A 278 80.01 12.92 103.22
CA ALA A 278 81.01 13.93 103.55
C ALA A 278 81.36 13.93 105.05
N ALA A 279 80.35 13.80 105.93
CA ALA A 279 80.55 13.70 107.37
C ALA A 279 81.24 12.38 107.79
N ALA A 280 80.84 11.25 107.21
CA ALA A 280 81.43 9.94 107.46
C ALA A 280 82.89 9.90 106.99
N LYS A 281 83.21 10.51 105.85
CA LYS A 281 84.57 10.67 105.36
C LYS A 281 85.41 11.51 106.33
N ALA A 282 84.90 12.65 106.77
CA ALA A 282 85.60 13.49 107.75
C ALA A 282 85.82 12.76 109.09
N ALA A 283 84.83 11.99 109.56
CA ALA A 283 84.94 11.16 110.75
C ALA A 283 85.95 10.02 110.57
N ASN A 284 85.95 9.36 109.41
CA ASN A 284 86.91 8.32 109.05
C ASN A 284 88.34 8.86 108.99
N ASP A 285 88.55 10.01 108.35
CA ASP A 285 89.85 10.68 108.27
C ASP A 285 90.35 11.10 109.67
N GLY A 286 89.45 11.66 110.50
CA GLY A 286 89.76 12.01 111.90
C GLY A 286 90.09 10.78 112.75
N MET A 287 89.31 9.70 112.63
CA MET A 287 89.51 8.45 113.37
C MET A 287 90.77 7.73 112.92
N ARG A 288 91.12 7.76 111.62
CA ARG A 288 92.43 7.32 111.13
C ARG A 288 93.56 8.15 111.74
N GLY A 289 93.38 9.45 111.90
CA GLY A 289 94.31 10.32 112.62
C GLY A 289 94.48 9.93 114.09
N VAL A 290 93.38 9.68 114.81
CA VAL A 290 93.41 9.23 116.21
C VAL A 290 94.02 7.83 116.32
N ALA A 291 93.65 6.90 115.44
CA ALA A 291 94.18 5.54 115.44
C ALA A 291 95.68 5.53 115.18
N SER A 292 96.17 6.28 114.17
CA SER A 292 97.61 6.39 113.91
C SER A 292 98.36 7.07 115.07
N GLY A 293 97.78 8.10 115.70
CA GLY A 293 98.33 8.73 116.90
C GLY A 293 98.36 7.79 118.11
N ALA A 294 97.29 7.02 118.33
CA ALA A 294 97.17 6.03 119.39
C ALA A 294 98.15 4.86 119.16
N GLU A 295 98.33 4.42 117.91
CA GLU A 295 99.33 3.39 117.58
C GLU A 295 100.76 3.90 117.78
N ALA A 296 101.05 5.16 117.45
CA ALA A 296 102.36 5.76 117.73
C ALA A 296 102.61 5.86 119.26
N ALA A 297 101.59 6.26 120.02
CA ALA A 297 101.65 6.32 121.49
C ALA A 297 101.79 4.92 122.11
N ALA A 298 101.05 3.93 121.60
CA ALA A 298 101.15 2.54 122.00
C ALA A 298 102.53 1.96 121.71
N GLY A 299 103.11 2.28 120.56
CA GLY A 299 104.48 1.90 120.23
C GLY A 299 105.49 2.51 121.22
N ALA A 300 105.33 3.77 121.60
CA ALA A 300 106.21 4.42 122.59
C ALA A 300 106.03 3.85 124.01
N GLN A 301 104.79 3.55 124.41
CA GLN A 301 104.46 2.94 125.70
C GLN A 301 104.98 1.49 125.76
N GLY A 302 104.78 0.72 124.69
CA GLY A 302 105.32 -0.63 124.52
C GLY A 302 106.85 -0.64 124.59
N ALA A 303 107.53 0.28 123.90
CA ALA A 303 108.98 0.44 124.01
C ALA A 303 109.43 0.78 125.45
N SER A 304 108.63 1.51 126.21
CA SER A 304 108.89 1.81 127.62
C SER A 304 108.71 0.57 128.50
N ALA A 305 107.66 -0.23 128.27
CA ALA A 305 107.46 -1.53 128.91
C ALA A 305 108.63 -2.47 128.62
N GLU A 306 109.10 -2.55 127.37
CA GLU A 306 110.26 -3.36 126.99
C GLU A 306 111.54 -2.91 127.69
N ARG A 307 111.77 -1.61 127.87
CA ARG A 307 112.91 -1.11 128.66
C ARG A 307 112.82 -1.52 130.13
N ILE A 308 111.62 -1.51 130.71
CA ILE A 308 111.39 -1.98 132.09
C ILE A 308 111.67 -3.48 132.18
N ARG A 309 111.19 -4.29 131.21
CA ARG A 309 111.51 -5.73 131.16
C ARG A 309 113.01 -5.97 131.02
N ALA A 310 113.69 -5.21 130.16
CA ALA A 310 115.14 -5.31 130.01
C ALA A 310 115.90 -4.98 131.31
N LEU A 311 115.43 -4.00 132.09
CA LEU A 311 115.97 -3.70 133.41
C LEU A 311 115.69 -4.83 134.42
N ALA A 312 114.48 -5.38 134.42
CA ALA A 312 114.11 -6.54 135.24
C ALA A 312 115.01 -7.74 134.91
N ASP A 313 115.25 -8.01 133.62
CA ASP A 313 116.13 -9.07 133.14
C ASP A 313 117.58 -8.91 133.61
N GLN A 314 118.12 -7.68 133.61
CA GLN A 314 119.47 -7.42 134.13
C GLN A 314 119.57 -7.70 135.65
N LEU A 315 118.55 -7.35 136.43
CA LEU A 315 118.53 -7.56 137.88
C LEU A 315 118.31 -9.03 138.27
N ARG A 316 117.70 -9.83 137.38
CA ARG A 316 117.39 -11.26 137.61
C ARG A 316 118.64 -12.12 137.83
N GLY A 317 119.83 -11.64 137.41
CA GLY A 317 121.12 -12.31 137.59
C GLY A 317 121.75 -12.19 139.00
N VAL A 318 121.19 -11.38 139.90
CA VAL A 318 121.70 -11.21 141.28
C VAL A 318 120.92 -12.13 142.23
N ASN A 319 121.59 -13.12 142.81
CA ASN A 319 120.97 -14.17 143.61
C ASN A 319 120.76 -13.76 145.09
N GLU A 320 120.06 -12.65 145.30
CA GLU A 320 119.65 -12.11 146.60
C GLU A 320 118.11 -12.08 146.69
N PRO A 321 117.48 -12.62 147.76
CA PRO A 321 116.01 -12.71 147.86
C PRO A 321 115.29 -11.35 147.74
N ALA A 322 115.93 -10.28 148.21
CA ALA A 322 115.39 -8.92 148.09
C ALA A 322 115.32 -8.44 146.62
N VAL A 323 116.24 -8.90 145.75
CA VAL A 323 116.32 -8.48 144.34
C VAL A 323 115.30 -9.23 143.48
N GLN A 324 115.04 -10.51 143.75
CA GLN A 324 114.04 -11.29 143.00
C GLN A 324 112.61 -10.75 143.18
N ASN A 325 112.28 -10.24 144.37
CA ASN A 325 111.00 -9.57 144.59
C ASN A 325 110.88 -8.27 143.77
N ALA A 326 111.97 -7.50 143.66
CA ALA A 326 111.99 -6.29 142.85
C ALA A 326 111.85 -6.58 141.34
N VAL A 327 112.43 -7.68 140.84
CA VAL A 327 112.26 -8.13 139.44
C VAL A 327 110.81 -8.49 139.15
N ALA A 328 110.16 -9.29 140.01
CA ALA A 328 108.75 -9.63 139.84
C ALA A 328 107.83 -8.40 139.87
N GLU A 329 108.21 -7.37 140.64
CA GLU A 329 107.49 -6.10 140.69
C GLU A 329 107.71 -5.27 139.41
N LEU A 330 108.92 -5.29 138.84
CA LEU A 330 109.23 -4.67 137.54
C LEU A 330 108.53 -5.38 136.37
N ASP A 331 108.44 -6.72 136.36
CA ASP A 331 107.72 -7.47 135.33
C ASP A 331 106.23 -7.15 135.37
N ARG A 332 105.62 -7.12 136.57
CA ARG A 332 104.24 -6.67 136.73
C ARG A 332 104.05 -5.22 136.29
N LEU A 333 105.03 -4.36 136.53
CA LEU A 333 105.01 -2.98 136.06
C LEU A 333 105.03 -2.94 134.52
N ALA A 334 105.89 -3.73 133.87
CA ALA A 334 105.97 -3.78 132.42
C ALA A 334 104.72 -4.37 131.76
N ASP A 335 104.17 -5.46 132.31
CA ASP A 335 102.91 -6.04 131.84
C ASP A 335 101.75 -5.06 132.08
N GLY A 336 101.76 -4.35 133.20
CA GLY A 336 100.87 -3.21 133.46
C GLY A 336 101.00 -2.15 132.37
N PHE A 337 102.21 -1.70 132.05
CA PHE A 337 102.45 -0.72 130.98
C PHE A 337 102.05 -1.23 129.59
N ALA A 338 102.11 -2.53 129.31
CA ALA A 338 101.70 -3.10 128.03
C ALA A 338 100.16 -3.28 127.92
N ALA A 339 99.48 -3.57 129.03
CA ALA A 339 98.06 -3.92 129.04
C ALA A 339 97.12 -2.78 129.52
N THR A 340 97.64 -1.72 130.15
CA THR A 340 96.84 -0.57 130.63
C THR A 340 97.14 0.72 129.87
N GLY A 341 96.21 1.67 129.90
CA GLY A 341 96.32 2.93 129.14
C GLY A 341 96.21 2.68 127.64
N ILE A 342 97.18 3.17 126.86
CA ILE A 342 97.27 2.97 125.40
C ILE A 342 98.36 1.93 125.11
N GLY A 343 98.60 0.98 126.01
CA GLY A 343 99.55 -0.10 125.76
C GLY A 343 99.17 -0.92 124.51
N PRO A 344 100.14 -1.58 123.85
CA PRO A 344 99.89 -2.35 122.62
C PRO A 344 98.85 -3.47 122.79
N ASP A 345 98.68 -4.01 124.00
CA ASP A 345 97.71 -5.05 124.35
C ASP A 345 96.47 -4.48 125.07
N SER A 346 96.29 -3.16 125.06
CA SER A 346 95.17 -2.50 125.74
C SER A 346 93.85 -2.69 124.99
N PRO A 347 92.74 -2.99 125.71
CA PRO A 347 91.41 -3.01 125.11
C PRO A 347 91.02 -1.67 124.47
N LEU A 348 91.54 -0.54 124.99
CA LEU A 348 91.27 0.78 124.42
C LEU A 348 91.84 0.94 123.00
N LEU A 349 93.01 0.35 122.71
CA LEU A 349 93.60 0.39 121.36
C LEU A 349 92.82 -0.51 120.39
N ALA A 350 92.34 -1.65 120.88
CA ALA A 350 91.45 -2.52 120.10
C ALA A 350 90.15 -1.79 119.74
N GLU A 351 89.52 -1.10 120.71
CA GLU A 351 88.33 -0.28 120.46
C GLU A 351 88.59 0.85 119.44
N ILE A 352 89.76 1.49 119.50
CA ILE A 352 90.17 2.53 118.52
C ILE A 352 90.33 1.95 117.11
N ARG A 353 90.89 0.74 116.97
CA ARG A 353 91.01 0.05 115.68
C ARG A 353 89.65 -0.36 115.12
N ASP A 354 88.79 -0.91 115.97
CA ASP A 354 87.43 -1.28 115.58
C ASP A 354 86.64 -0.05 115.17
N ALA A 355 86.73 1.06 115.92
CA ALA A 355 86.13 2.33 115.54
C ALA A 355 86.62 2.84 114.18
N ALA A 356 87.93 2.79 113.90
CA ALA A 356 88.49 3.19 112.61
C ALA A 356 88.02 2.29 111.45
N LYS A 357 87.83 1.00 111.70
CA LYS A 357 87.27 0.06 110.73
C LYS A 357 85.79 0.37 110.46
N THR A 358 84.99 0.59 111.50
CA THR A 358 83.58 0.95 111.39
C THR A 358 83.38 2.25 110.63
N THR A 359 84.18 3.29 110.89
CA THR A 359 84.12 4.55 110.13
C THR A 359 84.54 4.36 108.68
N GLY A 360 85.49 3.46 108.40
CA GLY A 360 85.91 3.11 107.04
C GLY A 360 84.85 2.36 106.23
N GLU A 361 84.13 1.43 106.86
CA GLU A 361 82.99 0.75 106.24
C GLU A 361 81.82 1.72 105.98
N LEU A 362 81.56 2.65 106.91
CA LEU A 362 80.56 3.70 106.73
C LEU A 362 80.91 4.65 105.57
N ASP A 363 82.16 5.06 105.46
CA ASP A 363 82.68 5.88 104.35
C ASP A 363 82.52 5.14 103.00
N TYR A 364 82.87 3.85 102.94
CA TYR A 364 82.65 3.04 101.73
C TYR A 364 81.17 2.96 101.34
N GLN A 365 80.28 2.63 102.28
CA GLN A 365 78.84 2.48 101.98
C GLN A 365 78.17 3.79 101.53
N LEU A 366 78.67 4.94 101.98
CA LEU A 366 78.07 6.24 101.67
C LEU A 366 78.72 6.96 100.49
N ASN A 367 80.04 6.78 100.26
CA ASN A 367 80.78 7.54 99.25
C ASN A 367 81.26 6.72 98.05
N ASP A 368 81.36 5.39 98.16
CA ASP A 368 81.84 4.57 97.05
C ASP A 368 80.72 4.36 96.01
N PRO A 369 80.92 4.72 94.73
CA PRO A 369 79.92 4.50 93.68
C PRO A 369 79.59 3.02 93.44
N ALA A 370 80.49 2.10 93.80
CA ALA A 370 80.27 0.66 93.74
C ALA A 370 79.58 0.08 95.00
N SER A 371 79.28 0.91 95.99
CA SER A 371 78.50 0.48 97.16
C SER A 371 77.07 0.08 96.75
N PRO A 372 76.47 -0.91 97.43
CA PRO A 372 75.08 -1.30 97.18
C PRO A 372 74.08 -0.14 97.29
N LEU A 373 74.34 0.82 98.19
CA LEU A 373 73.47 1.97 98.41
C LEU A 373 73.51 2.94 97.21
N GLN A 374 74.69 3.37 96.77
CA GLN A 374 74.80 4.28 95.63
C GLN A 374 74.37 3.62 94.31
N ALA A 375 74.68 2.34 94.12
CA ALA A 375 74.23 1.59 92.95
C ALA A 375 72.69 1.47 92.90
N GLY A 376 72.04 1.27 94.05
CA GLY A 376 70.59 1.24 94.16
C GLY A 376 69.94 2.58 93.79
N LEU A 377 70.47 3.69 94.31
CA LEU A 377 70.00 5.05 93.99
C LEU A 377 70.18 5.39 92.51
N GLY A 378 71.32 5.00 91.90
CA GLY A 378 71.57 5.20 90.47
C GLY A 378 70.64 4.38 89.55
N ALA A 379 70.32 3.14 89.93
CA ALA A 379 69.39 2.30 89.17
C ALA A 379 67.95 2.83 89.18
N LEU A 380 67.51 3.44 90.29
CA LEU A 380 66.20 4.12 90.40
C LEU A 380 66.10 5.34 89.47
N ALA A 381 67.19 6.09 89.30
CA ALA A 381 67.21 7.25 88.39
C ALA A 381 67.19 6.86 86.91
N GLY A 382 67.79 5.73 86.52
CA GLY A 382 67.98 5.35 85.12
C GLY A 382 66.77 4.72 84.40
N ASN A 383 65.66 4.46 85.09
CA ASN A 383 64.52 3.72 84.53
C ASN A 383 63.38 4.62 83.96
N SER A 384 63.53 5.94 83.94
CA SER A 384 62.49 6.88 83.43
C SER A 384 62.11 6.63 81.97
N ASP A 385 63.09 6.42 81.08
CA ASP A 385 62.86 6.22 79.65
C ASP A 385 62.03 4.95 79.33
N GLN A 386 62.03 3.97 80.23
CA GLN A 386 61.22 2.75 80.08
C GLN A 386 59.76 3.02 80.42
N ILE A 387 59.50 3.88 81.41
CA ILE A 387 58.17 4.27 81.85
C ILE A 387 57.52 5.21 80.82
N ASP A 388 58.26 6.16 80.27
CA ASP A 388 57.75 7.04 79.21
C ASP A 388 57.33 6.23 77.96
N ARG A 389 58.16 5.25 77.57
CA ARG A 389 57.80 4.32 76.47
C ARG A 389 56.56 3.48 76.77
N LEU A 390 56.35 3.10 78.02
CA LEU A 390 55.14 2.37 78.44
C LEU A 390 53.91 3.29 78.36
N VAL A 391 54.01 4.53 78.84
CA VAL A 391 52.94 5.54 78.75
C VAL A 391 52.57 5.82 77.29
N ASP A 392 53.56 6.03 76.43
CA ASP A 392 53.35 6.21 74.99
C ASP A 392 52.69 4.99 74.34
N GLY A 393 53.14 3.78 74.71
CA GLY A 393 52.60 2.53 74.21
C GLY A 393 51.12 2.34 74.59
N VAL A 394 50.77 2.65 75.83
CA VAL A 394 49.39 2.59 76.31
C VAL A 394 48.51 3.66 75.67
N THR A 395 49.05 4.87 75.45
CA THR A 395 48.33 5.96 74.75
C THR A 395 48.01 5.57 73.31
N ARG A 396 48.99 5.00 72.57
CA ARG A 396 48.75 4.51 71.20
C ARG A 396 47.75 3.35 71.15
N LEU A 397 47.75 2.50 72.17
CA LEU A 397 46.78 1.40 72.27
C LEU A 397 45.36 1.94 72.49
N ASP A 398 45.20 2.96 73.33
CA ASP A 398 43.91 3.64 73.58
C ASP A 398 43.39 4.36 72.33
N GLU A 399 44.26 5.07 71.61
CA GLU A 399 43.95 5.69 70.32
C GLU A 399 43.54 4.64 69.28
N GLY A 400 44.26 3.52 69.20
CA GLY A 400 43.94 2.41 68.31
C GLY A 400 42.61 1.73 68.64
N ALA A 401 42.29 1.57 69.92
CA ALA A 401 40.99 1.05 70.37
C ALA A 401 39.85 2.00 69.97
N THR A 402 40.05 3.31 70.12
CA THR A 402 39.08 4.33 69.71
C THR A 402 38.86 4.33 68.19
N GLN A 403 39.94 4.29 67.40
CA GLN A 403 39.85 4.19 65.93
C GLN A 403 39.11 2.93 65.46
N LEU A 404 39.30 1.81 66.16
CA LEU A 404 38.60 0.56 65.86
C LEU A 404 37.11 0.65 66.19
N ASP A 405 36.71 1.32 67.28
CA ASP A 405 35.30 1.57 67.59
C ASP A 405 34.63 2.48 66.55
N ASP A 406 35.32 3.56 66.16
CA ASP A 406 34.84 4.47 65.11
C ASP A 406 34.65 3.74 63.77
N GLY A 407 35.61 2.89 63.40
CA GLY A 407 35.52 2.05 62.21
C GLY A 407 34.36 1.05 62.29
N ALA A 408 34.14 0.43 63.46
CA ALA A 408 33.01 -0.45 63.70
C ALA A 408 31.67 0.30 63.64
N ALA A 409 31.61 1.56 64.11
CA ALA A 409 30.44 2.42 63.98
C ALA A 409 30.10 2.73 62.51
N GLN A 410 31.10 3.11 61.72
CA GLN A 410 30.93 3.37 60.29
C GLN A 410 30.47 2.12 59.53
N LEU A 411 31.03 0.95 59.86
CA LEU A 411 30.60 -0.32 59.28
C LEU A 411 29.16 -0.67 59.66
N ALA A 412 28.74 -0.39 60.90
CA ALA A 412 27.36 -0.59 61.35
C ALA A 412 26.39 0.26 60.53
N ASP A 413 26.70 1.53 60.31
CA ASP A 413 25.87 2.44 59.51
C ASP A 413 25.83 2.02 58.04
N GLY A 414 26.96 1.58 57.49
CA GLY A 414 27.03 0.99 56.15
C GLY A 414 26.15 -0.25 56.00
N ALA A 415 26.19 -1.16 56.99
CA ALA A 415 25.39 -2.37 57.00
C ALA A 415 23.88 -2.08 57.09
N ARG A 416 23.47 -1.09 57.91
CA ARG A 416 22.07 -0.63 57.98
C ARG A 416 21.59 -0.04 56.65
N ARG A 417 22.39 0.82 56.03
CA ARG A 417 22.06 1.41 54.72
C ARG A 417 21.93 0.35 53.63
N LEU A 418 22.75 -0.71 53.69
CA LEU A 418 22.66 -1.83 52.76
C LEU A 418 21.38 -2.64 53.01
N ASP A 419 20.99 -2.86 54.27
CA ASP A 419 19.74 -3.54 54.64
C ASP A 419 18.50 -2.75 54.17
N ASP A 420 18.48 -1.44 54.42
CA ASP A 420 17.41 -0.55 53.95
C ASP A 420 17.29 -0.56 52.42
N GLY A 421 18.43 -0.50 51.72
CA GLY A 421 18.47 -0.57 50.26
C GLY A 421 17.99 -1.92 49.72
N ALA A 422 18.39 -3.02 50.35
CA ALA A 422 17.92 -4.36 50.00
C ALA A 422 16.40 -4.51 50.24
N ALA A 423 15.87 -3.93 51.31
CA ALA A 423 14.44 -3.92 51.61
C ALA A 423 13.64 -3.13 50.55
N GLN A 424 14.13 -1.96 50.13
CA GLN A 424 13.52 -1.18 49.05
C GLN A 424 13.53 -1.92 47.71
N LEU A 425 14.64 -2.61 47.40
CA LEU A 425 14.75 -3.37 46.15
C LEU A 425 13.82 -4.59 46.16
N LEU A 426 13.63 -5.24 47.31
CA LEU A 426 12.69 -6.34 47.47
C LEU A 426 11.23 -5.87 47.30
N ASP A 427 10.86 -4.73 47.88
CA ASP A 427 9.54 -4.12 47.67
C ASP A 427 9.30 -3.79 46.19
N GLY A 428 10.31 -3.19 45.53
CA GLY A 428 10.28 -2.94 44.09
C GLY A 428 10.14 -4.21 43.25
N GLY A 429 10.83 -5.28 43.64
CA GLY A 429 10.74 -6.60 43.02
C GLY A 429 9.34 -7.22 43.14
N ASN A 430 8.72 -7.12 44.33
CA ASN A 430 7.35 -7.61 44.55
C ASN A 430 6.33 -6.84 43.69
N ARG A 431 6.47 -5.51 43.58
CA ARG A 431 5.62 -4.67 42.73
C ARG A 431 5.82 -4.97 41.25
N LEU A 432 7.06 -5.27 40.84
CA LEU A 432 7.36 -5.71 39.49
C LEU A 432 6.67 -7.05 39.20
N ASP A 433 6.77 -8.02 40.10
CA ASP A 433 6.12 -9.33 39.94
C ASP A 433 4.59 -9.21 39.82
N GLU A 434 3.95 -8.38 40.66
CA GLU A 434 2.51 -8.10 40.55
C GLU A 434 2.14 -7.45 39.20
N GLY A 435 2.97 -6.51 38.73
CA GLY A 435 2.83 -5.88 37.42
C GLY A 435 2.99 -6.87 36.26
N LEU A 436 3.96 -7.79 36.35
CA LEU A 436 4.18 -8.85 35.37
C LEU A 436 3.02 -9.85 35.36
N GLY A 437 2.46 -10.20 36.52
CA GLY A 437 1.24 -11.00 36.62
C GLY A 437 0.07 -10.34 35.89
N THR A 438 -0.16 -9.05 36.14
CA THR A 438 -1.22 -8.28 35.47
C THR A 438 -1.00 -8.20 33.95
N ALA A 439 0.25 -7.99 33.52
CA ALA A 439 0.60 -7.95 32.09
C ALA A 439 0.40 -9.30 31.41
N LYS A 440 0.75 -10.40 32.08
CA LYS A 440 0.55 -11.78 31.61
C LYS A 440 -0.94 -12.11 31.48
N ASP A 441 -1.77 -11.71 32.44
CA ASP A 441 -3.22 -11.87 32.34
C ASP A 441 -3.80 -11.00 31.22
N GLY A 442 -3.22 -9.82 30.99
CA GLY A 442 -3.53 -8.96 29.85
C GLY A 442 -3.20 -9.61 28.51
N SER A 443 -2.02 -10.24 28.40
CA SER A 443 -1.60 -10.91 27.17
C SER A 443 -2.43 -12.16 26.87
N VAL A 444 -2.85 -12.91 27.89
CA VAL A 444 -3.82 -14.02 27.74
C VAL A 444 -5.14 -13.52 27.17
N ARG A 445 -5.71 -12.45 27.75
CA ARG A 445 -6.95 -11.85 27.24
C ARG A 445 -6.82 -11.32 25.81
N LEU A 446 -5.66 -10.73 25.47
CA LEU A 446 -5.37 -10.27 24.13
C LEU A 446 -5.30 -11.44 23.14
N ALA A 447 -4.60 -12.52 23.51
CA ALA A 447 -4.50 -13.72 22.69
C ALA A 447 -5.87 -14.34 22.44
N ASP A 448 -6.68 -14.51 23.48
CA ASP A 448 -8.02 -15.08 23.38
C ASP A 448 -8.96 -14.21 22.52
N GLY A 449 -8.96 -12.89 22.73
CA GLY A 449 -9.74 -11.96 21.92
C GLY A 449 -9.30 -11.92 20.45
N ALA A 450 -7.99 -12.02 20.20
CA ALA A 450 -7.45 -12.09 18.85
C ALA A 450 -7.81 -13.41 18.15
N ARG A 451 -7.79 -14.55 18.87
CA ARG A 451 -8.28 -15.84 18.35
C ARG A 451 -9.76 -15.80 18.05
N GLU A 452 -10.57 -15.25 18.95
CA GLU A 452 -12.01 -15.12 18.74
C GLU A 452 -12.30 -14.25 17.51
N LEU A 453 -11.59 -13.13 17.36
CA LEU A 453 -11.69 -12.28 16.18
C LEU A 453 -11.28 -13.02 14.91
N ALA A 454 -10.15 -13.74 14.94
CA ALA A 454 -9.67 -14.53 13.81
C ALA A 454 -10.71 -15.58 13.37
N THR A 455 -11.29 -16.32 14.32
CA THR A 455 -12.33 -17.31 14.05
C THR A 455 -13.57 -16.64 13.44
N ARG A 456 -14.11 -15.58 14.05
CA ARG A 456 -15.31 -14.92 13.54
C ARG A 456 -15.10 -14.28 12.16
N LEU A 457 -13.91 -13.74 11.89
CA LEU A 457 -13.56 -13.23 10.56
C LEU A 457 -13.44 -14.37 9.55
N ARG A 458 -12.86 -15.51 9.93
CA ARG A 458 -12.75 -16.68 9.05
C ARG A 458 -14.14 -17.27 8.74
N ASP A 459 -15.01 -17.39 9.73
CA ASP A 459 -16.41 -17.79 9.56
C ASP A 459 -17.16 -16.81 8.64
N GLY A 460 -16.92 -15.51 8.78
CA GLY A 460 -17.48 -14.48 7.92
C GLY A 460 -16.94 -14.54 6.48
N ALA A 461 -15.66 -14.84 6.30
CA ALA A 461 -15.05 -15.03 4.98
C ALA A 461 -15.58 -16.28 4.26
N GLU A 462 -15.93 -17.34 5.00
CA GLU A 462 -16.56 -18.54 4.44
C GLU A 462 -17.99 -18.30 3.97
N GLN A 463 -18.70 -17.34 4.57
CA GLN A 463 -20.06 -16.95 4.15
C GLN A 463 -20.06 -16.12 2.86
N VAL A 464 -18.91 -15.60 2.41
CA VAL A 464 -18.82 -14.88 1.13
C VAL A 464 -18.85 -15.89 -0.03
N PRO A 465 -19.81 -15.79 -0.97
CA PRO A 465 -19.90 -16.71 -2.09
C PRO A 465 -18.61 -16.69 -2.93
N LYS A 466 -18.01 -17.85 -3.16
CA LYS A 466 -16.81 -18.00 -3.99
C LYS A 466 -17.25 -18.33 -5.42
N TRP A 467 -17.31 -17.33 -6.28
CA TRP A 467 -17.52 -17.54 -7.73
C TRP A 467 -16.20 -17.71 -8.46
N ASP A 468 -16.10 -18.77 -9.26
CA ASP A 468 -14.98 -18.97 -10.18
C ASP A 468 -14.97 -17.89 -11.28
N PRO A 469 -13.79 -17.43 -11.77
CA PRO A 469 -13.67 -16.52 -12.91
C PRO A 469 -14.61 -16.79 -14.08
N LEU A 470 -14.83 -18.05 -14.47
CA LEU A 470 -15.74 -18.41 -15.56
C LEU A 470 -17.21 -18.16 -15.21
N GLN A 471 -17.63 -18.55 -14.00
CA GLN A 471 -18.99 -18.29 -13.51
C GLN A 471 -19.25 -16.79 -13.35
N ARG A 472 -18.26 -16.02 -12.89
CA ARG A 472 -18.36 -14.56 -12.77
C ARG A 472 -18.48 -13.90 -14.14
N GLN A 473 -17.68 -14.35 -15.11
CA GLN A 473 -17.75 -13.81 -16.47
C GLN A 473 -19.08 -14.15 -17.14
N GLN A 474 -19.61 -15.36 -16.92
CA GLN A 474 -20.95 -15.75 -17.38
C GLN A 474 -22.04 -14.90 -16.72
N LEU A 475 -22.02 -14.76 -15.39
CA LEU A 475 -23.01 -13.96 -14.67
C LEU A 475 -22.91 -12.47 -15.04
N ALA A 476 -21.71 -11.92 -15.15
CA ALA A 476 -21.47 -10.55 -15.62
C ALA A 476 -21.86 -10.37 -17.09
N SER A 477 -21.70 -11.38 -17.94
CA SER A 477 -22.14 -11.33 -19.35
C SER A 477 -23.66 -11.45 -19.49
N VAL A 478 -24.35 -12.08 -18.55
CA VAL A 478 -25.82 -12.19 -18.56
C VAL A 478 -26.49 -10.99 -17.89
N MET A 479 -25.91 -10.48 -16.80
CA MET A 479 -26.38 -9.24 -16.14
C MET A 479 -25.97 -7.98 -16.93
N GLY A 480 -24.83 -8.04 -17.62
CA GLY A 480 -24.14 -6.89 -18.19
C GLY A 480 -23.93 -6.94 -19.71
N GLY A 481 -24.23 -8.06 -20.36
CA GLY A 481 -24.09 -8.18 -21.81
C GLY A 481 -25.18 -7.39 -22.54
N PRO A 482 -24.87 -6.80 -23.70
CA PRO A 482 -25.88 -6.18 -24.55
C PRO A 482 -26.94 -7.24 -24.89
N VAL A 483 -28.22 -6.85 -24.96
CA VAL A 483 -29.29 -7.72 -25.45
C VAL A 483 -28.86 -8.31 -26.80
N GLY A 484 -28.93 -9.63 -26.95
CA GLY A 484 -28.57 -10.27 -28.22
C GLY A 484 -29.58 -9.91 -29.31
N VAL A 485 -29.18 -9.92 -30.57
CA VAL A 485 -30.13 -9.85 -31.70
C VAL A 485 -29.97 -11.08 -32.56
N HIS A 486 -31.09 -11.76 -32.78
CA HIS A 486 -31.21 -12.75 -33.83
C HIS A 486 -31.75 -12.05 -35.07
N GLU A 487 -30.88 -11.86 -36.06
CA GLU A 487 -31.22 -11.25 -37.33
C GLU A 487 -31.59 -12.34 -38.34
N ASN A 488 -32.66 -12.12 -39.09
CA ASN A 488 -33.09 -13.00 -40.18
C ASN A 488 -33.50 -12.16 -41.38
N ASN A 489 -32.95 -12.44 -42.56
CA ASN A 489 -33.35 -11.81 -43.81
C ASN A 489 -34.16 -12.76 -44.68
N THR A 490 -35.44 -12.46 -44.86
CA THR A 490 -36.37 -13.30 -45.64
C THR A 490 -36.09 -13.29 -47.15
N ALA A 491 -35.23 -12.39 -47.62
CA ALA A 491 -34.73 -12.33 -49.00
C ALA A 491 -33.36 -13.02 -49.18
N GLY A 492 -32.80 -13.60 -48.12
CA GLY A 492 -31.46 -14.20 -48.09
C GLY A 492 -30.33 -13.17 -47.91
N ASP A 493 -29.10 -13.66 -47.81
CA ASP A 493 -27.92 -12.83 -47.56
C ASP A 493 -27.40 -12.21 -48.87
N ASN A 494 -27.88 -11.01 -49.19
CA ASN A 494 -27.44 -10.29 -50.38
C ASN A 494 -26.24 -9.38 -50.08
N THR A 495 -25.33 -9.26 -51.05
CA THR A 495 -24.24 -8.28 -50.98
C THR A 495 -24.72 -6.90 -51.44
N PHE A 496 -24.01 -5.83 -51.08
CA PHE A 496 -24.27 -4.47 -51.54
C PHE A 496 -24.50 -4.36 -53.06
N GLY A 497 -23.68 -5.04 -53.86
CA GLY A 497 -23.82 -5.07 -55.32
C GLY A 497 -25.11 -5.76 -55.79
N ALA A 498 -25.50 -6.86 -55.14
CA ALA A 498 -26.75 -7.57 -55.43
C ALA A 498 -27.99 -6.77 -54.98
N GLY A 499 -27.87 -6.02 -53.87
CA GLY A 499 -28.86 -5.10 -53.34
C GLY A 499 -29.23 -3.96 -54.30
N LEU A 500 -28.23 -3.38 -54.96
CA LEU A 500 -28.42 -2.26 -55.89
C LEU A 500 -28.59 -2.67 -57.36
N ALA A 501 -28.43 -3.95 -57.69
CA ALA A 501 -28.54 -4.43 -59.06
C ALA A 501 -29.86 -4.07 -59.78
N PRO A 502 -31.06 -4.14 -59.15
CA PRO A 502 -32.31 -3.69 -59.76
C PRO A 502 -32.27 -2.26 -60.32
N LEU A 503 -31.64 -1.33 -59.59
CA LEU A 503 -31.44 0.04 -60.03
C LEU A 503 -30.48 0.12 -61.21
N PHE A 504 -29.33 -0.58 -61.14
CA PHE A 504 -28.34 -0.58 -62.22
C PHE A 504 -28.87 -1.21 -63.51
N PHE A 505 -29.63 -2.29 -63.43
CA PHE A 505 -30.33 -2.88 -64.58
C PHE A 505 -31.28 -1.86 -65.21
N SER A 506 -32.14 -1.22 -64.41
CA SER A 506 -33.08 -0.22 -64.91
C SER A 506 -32.36 0.98 -65.56
N MET A 507 -31.30 1.49 -64.93
CA MET A 507 -30.51 2.61 -65.43
C MET A 507 -29.80 2.26 -66.74
N ALA A 508 -29.13 1.10 -66.81
CA ALA A 508 -28.43 0.65 -68.01
C ALA A 508 -29.38 0.49 -69.20
N LEU A 509 -30.58 -0.08 -68.97
CA LEU A 509 -31.60 -0.24 -70.00
C LEU A 509 -32.16 1.12 -70.46
N HIS A 510 -32.37 2.06 -69.55
CA HIS A 510 -32.79 3.41 -69.92
C HIS A 510 -31.74 4.13 -70.77
N VAL A 511 -30.47 4.11 -70.34
CA VAL A 511 -29.37 4.75 -71.06
C VAL A 511 -29.20 4.15 -72.45
N GLY A 512 -29.31 2.83 -72.59
CA GLY A 512 -29.27 2.24 -73.92
C GLY A 512 -30.48 2.61 -74.79
N GLY A 513 -31.68 2.70 -74.22
CA GLY A 513 -32.87 3.25 -74.91
C GLY A 513 -32.67 4.68 -75.41
N LEU A 514 -32.01 5.53 -74.61
CA LEU A 514 -31.57 6.86 -75.01
C LEU A 514 -30.60 6.79 -76.20
N VAL A 515 -29.53 6.00 -76.09
CA VAL A 515 -28.49 5.88 -77.11
C VAL A 515 -29.03 5.36 -78.45
N ILE A 516 -29.99 4.42 -78.43
CA ILE A 516 -30.62 3.88 -79.64
C ILE A 516 -31.23 5.01 -80.49
N PHE A 517 -31.96 5.94 -79.88
CA PHE A 517 -32.59 7.06 -80.59
C PHE A 517 -31.70 8.31 -80.73
N LEU A 518 -30.47 8.26 -80.21
CA LEU A 518 -29.42 9.19 -80.66
C LEU A 518 -28.98 8.87 -82.09
N VAL A 519 -28.92 7.58 -82.44
CA VAL A 519 -28.45 7.07 -83.73
C VAL A 519 -29.60 6.86 -84.71
N LEU A 520 -30.68 6.22 -84.26
CA LEU A 520 -31.85 5.94 -85.09
C LEU A 520 -32.82 7.11 -85.12
N ARG A 521 -33.53 7.25 -86.24
CA ARG A 521 -34.62 8.21 -86.35
C ARG A 521 -35.88 7.63 -85.70
N PRO A 522 -36.54 8.34 -84.77
CA PRO A 522 -37.72 7.83 -84.05
C PRO A 522 -38.95 7.62 -84.95
N LEU A 523 -39.06 8.40 -86.03
CA LEU A 523 -40.12 8.31 -87.03
C LEU A 523 -39.52 8.42 -88.45
N GLN A 524 -40.02 7.59 -89.36
CA GLN A 524 -39.62 7.64 -90.77
C GLN A 524 -40.48 8.64 -91.54
N GLN A 525 -39.91 9.80 -91.89
CA GLN A 525 -40.61 10.86 -92.64
C GLN A 525 -41.22 10.36 -93.96
N ARG A 526 -40.56 9.39 -94.62
CA ARG A 526 -41.04 8.77 -95.88
C ARG A 526 -42.36 8.02 -95.70
N GLN A 527 -42.56 7.33 -94.58
CA GLN A 527 -43.79 6.57 -94.31
C GLN A 527 -44.95 7.50 -93.93
N ILE A 528 -44.66 8.56 -93.17
CA ILE A 528 -45.65 9.59 -92.81
C ILE A 528 -46.14 10.32 -94.08
N GLY A 529 -45.22 10.67 -94.98
CA GLY A 529 -45.55 11.28 -96.28
C GLY A 529 -46.33 10.36 -97.23
N ALA A 530 -46.23 9.03 -97.05
CA ALA A 530 -46.96 8.03 -97.83
C ALA A 530 -48.37 7.72 -97.28
N GLY A 531 -48.82 8.40 -96.21
CA GLY A 531 -50.19 8.27 -95.68
C GLY A 531 -50.44 7.05 -94.77
N VAL A 532 -49.40 6.29 -94.40
CA VAL A 532 -49.50 5.12 -93.49
C VAL A 532 -50.11 5.52 -92.15
N SER A 533 -51.04 4.72 -91.59
CA SER A 533 -51.75 5.03 -90.34
C SER A 533 -50.80 5.46 -89.22
N PRO A 534 -51.15 6.45 -88.37
CA PRO A 534 -50.19 7.03 -87.41
C PRO A 534 -49.67 6.00 -86.40
N LEU A 535 -50.51 5.05 -85.98
CA LEU A 535 -50.10 3.96 -85.10
C LEU A 535 -49.09 3.02 -85.78
N ARG A 536 -49.32 2.67 -87.04
CA ARG A 536 -48.38 1.85 -87.80
C ARG A 536 -47.05 2.58 -88.03
N ALA A 537 -47.08 3.89 -88.32
CA ALA A 537 -45.86 4.69 -88.44
C ALA A 537 -45.05 4.76 -87.13
N ALA A 538 -45.73 4.84 -85.98
CA ALA A 538 -45.08 4.79 -84.67
C ALA A 538 -44.43 3.41 -84.40
N VAL A 539 -45.15 2.32 -84.66
CA VAL A 539 -44.64 0.96 -84.49
C VAL A 539 -43.51 0.66 -85.48
N ASP A 540 -43.66 0.98 -86.76
CA ASP A 540 -42.62 0.76 -87.79
C ASP A 540 -41.34 1.55 -87.48
N GLY A 541 -41.47 2.76 -86.92
CA GLY A 541 -40.35 3.53 -86.40
C GLY A 541 -39.71 2.92 -85.14
N PHE A 542 -40.48 2.19 -84.35
CA PHE A 542 -40.02 1.54 -83.12
C PHE A 542 -39.29 0.24 -83.40
N VAL A 543 -39.75 -0.59 -84.36
CA VAL A 543 -39.26 -1.97 -84.57
C VAL A 543 -37.72 -2.10 -84.58
N PRO A 544 -36.95 -1.29 -85.34
CA PRO A 544 -35.49 -1.40 -85.33
C PRO A 544 -34.89 -1.10 -83.95
N GLY A 545 -35.40 -0.07 -83.26
CA GLY A 545 -34.97 0.25 -81.89
C GLY A 545 -35.42 -0.78 -80.87
N GLY A 546 -36.59 -1.39 -81.07
CA GLY A 546 -37.12 -2.48 -80.24
C GLY A 546 -36.28 -3.76 -80.34
N ILE A 547 -35.82 -4.13 -81.54
CA ILE A 547 -34.90 -5.26 -81.73
C ILE A 547 -33.56 -5.00 -81.02
N ILE A 548 -33.01 -3.79 -81.14
CA ILE A 548 -31.77 -3.43 -80.43
C ILE A 548 -32.00 -3.45 -78.91
N SER A 549 -33.14 -2.91 -78.44
CA SER A 549 -33.50 -2.93 -77.01
C SER A 549 -33.63 -4.37 -76.47
N PHE A 550 -34.21 -5.28 -77.26
CA PHE A 550 -34.28 -6.71 -76.95
C PHE A 550 -32.88 -7.32 -76.84
N CYS A 551 -32.03 -7.15 -77.85
CA CYS A 551 -30.66 -7.67 -77.83
C CYS A 551 -29.83 -7.08 -76.69
N GLN A 552 -30.00 -5.79 -76.41
CA GLN A 552 -29.34 -5.10 -75.31
C GLN A 552 -29.78 -5.66 -73.96
N ALA A 553 -31.07 -5.99 -73.77
CA ALA A 553 -31.55 -6.62 -72.55
C ALA A 553 -30.87 -7.99 -72.32
N LEU A 554 -30.76 -8.81 -73.36
CA LEU A 554 -30.01 -10.07 -73.30
C LEU A 554 -28.56 -9.82 -72.89
N ALA A 555 -27.88 -8.89 -73.56
CA ALA A 555 -26.49 -8.57 -73.29
C ALA A 555 -26.29 -8.07 -71.85
N VAL A 556 -27.11 -7.13 -71.39
CA VAL A 556 -27.03 -6.58 -70.03
C VAL A 556 -27.23 -7.68 -68.99
N VAL A 557 -28.21 -8.57 -69.15
CA VAL A 557 -28.43 -9.67 -68.20
C VAL A 557 -27.28 -10.68 -68.21
N PHE A 558 -26.92 -11.23 -69.37
CA PHE A 558 -25.88 -12.27 -69.46
C PHE A 558 -24.49 -11.75 -69.08
N ILE A 559 -24.11 -10.56 -69.54
CA ILE A 559 -22.79 -9.99 -69.23
C ILE A 559 -22.71 -9.63 -67.74
N THR A 560 -23.76 -9.04 -67.16
CA THR A 560 -23.76 -8.74 -65.73
C THR A 560 -23.64 -10.01 -64.90
N MET A 561 -24.36 -11.08 -65.26
CA MET A 561 -24.25 -12.37 -64.58
C MET A 561 -22.91 -13.09 -64.80
N ALA A 562 -22.23 -12.84 -65.92
CA ALA A 562 -20.90 -13.41 -66.18
C ALA A 562 -19.78 -12.66 -65.43
N VAL A 563 -19.91 -11.33 -65.26
CA VAL A 563 -18.89 -10.47 -64.64
C VAL A 563 -19.07 -10.36 -63.13
N THR A 564 -20.28 -10.55 -62.61
CA THR A 564 -20.59 -10.38 -61.19
C THR A 564 -21.04 -11.70 -60.56
N PRO A 565 -20.83 -11.92 -59.24
CA PRO A 565 -21.31 -13.11 -58.54
C PRO A 565 -22.83 -13.10 -58.29
N LEU A 566 -23.60 -12.37 -59.10
CA LEU A 566 -25.05 -12.20 -58.95
C LEU A 566 -25.79 -13.51 -59.24
N ARG A 567 -26.52 -14.02 -58.25
CA ARG A 567 -27.35 -15.22 -58.36
C ARG A 567 -28.83 -14.86 -58.17
N PRO A 568 -29.54 -14.46 -59.25
CA PRO A 568 -30.97 -14.20 -59.14
C PRO A 568 -31.74 -15.51 -58.92
N ALA A 569 -32.85 -15.43 -58.19
CA ALA A 569 -33.71 -16.57 -57.91
C ALA A 569 -34.28 -17.22 -59.19
N SER A 570 -34.59 -16.43 -60.22
CA SER A 570 -35.01 -16.93 -61.53
C SER A 570 -34.39 -16.12 -62.66
N VAL A 571 -33.36 -16.71 -63.30
CA VAL A 571 -32.68 -16.11 -64.47
C VAL A 571 -33.67 -15.80 -65.59
N LEU A 572 -34.61 -16.71 -65.84
CA LEU A 572 -35.61 -16.54 -66.90
C LEU A 572 -36.55 -15.37 -66.61
N ALA A 573 -36.99 -15.21 -65.35
CA ALA A 573 -37.86 -14.10 -64.96
C ALA A 573 -37.14 -12.75 -65.07
N VAL A 574 -35.89 -12.68 -64.63
CA VAL A 574 -35.04 -11.48 -64.80
C VAL A 574 -34.88 -11.12 -66.27
N LEU A 575 -34.60 -12.10 -67.12
CA LEU A 575 -34.44 -11.90 -68.56
C LEU A 575 -35.72 -11.38 -69.22
N ALA A 576 -36.85 -12.04 -68.95
CA ALA A 576 -38.15 -11.66 -69.49
C ALA A 576 -38.55 -10.24 -69.06
N PHE A 577 -38.36 -9.91 -67.78
CA PHE A 577 -38.66 -8.59 -67.26
C PHE A 577 -37.69 -7.51 -67.81
N ALA A 578 -36.40 -7.83 -67.94
CA ALA A 578 -35.42 -6.93 -68.55
C ALA A 578 -35.77 -6.58 -70.00
N ILE A 579 -36.27 -7.54 -70.79
CA ILE A 579 -36.75 -7.29 -72.14
C ILE A 579 -37.92 -6.30 -72.14
N LEU A 580 -38.91 -6.49 -71.25
CA LEU A 580 -40.05 -5.57 -71.12
C LEU A 580 -39.59 -4.15 -70.73
N VAL A 581 -38.69 -4.04 -69.74
CA VAL A 581 -38.14 -2.75 -69.31
C VAL A 581 -37.33 -2.07 -70.42
N ALA A 582 -36.55 -2.83 -71.19
CA ALA A 582 -35.79 -2.30 -72.31
C ALA A 582 -36.71 -1.76 -73.42
N LEU A 583 -37.77 -2.51 -73.76
CA LEU A 583 -38.77 -2.07 -74.73
C LEU A 583 -39.53 -0.83 -74.22
N MET A 584 -39.85 -0.78 -72.93
CA MET A 584 -40.46 0.40 -72.29
C MET A 584 -39.58 1.62 -72.45
N TYR A 585 -38.31 1.54 -72.07
CA TYR A 585 -37.42 2.70 -72.20
C TYR A 585 -37.11 3.05 -73.64
N GLY A 586 -37.06 2.08 -74.55
CA GLY A 586 -37.04 2.34 -75.98
C GLY A 586 -38.25 3.16 -76.43
N ALA A 587 -39.47 2.74 -76.06
CA ALA A 587 -40.71 3.42 -76.44
C ALA A 587 -40.82 4.82 -75.83
N VAL A 588 -40.45 4.98 -74.56
CA VAL A 588 -40.38 6.28 -73.88
C VAL A 588 -39.40 7.22 -74.58
N ASN A 589 -38.21 6.72 -74.92
CA ASN A 589 -37.22 7.53 -75.63
C ASN A 589 -37.70 7.90 -77.03
N GLN A 590 -38.31 6.97 -77.76
CA GLN A 590 -38.93 7.26 -79.06
C GLN A 590 -39.99 8.36 -78.93
N MET A 591 -40.87 8.26 -77.94
CA MET A 591 -41.92 9.23 -77.65
C MET A 591 -41.37 10.62 -77.39
N LEU A 592 -40.37 10.73 -76.51
CA LEU A 592 -39.75 12.03 -76.18
C LEU A 592 -39.10 12.67 -77.41
N HIS A 593 -38.42 11.88 -78.25
CA HIS A 593 -37.80 12.38 -79.47
C HIS A 593 -38.83 12.73 -80.56
N ALA A 594 -39.92 11.98 -80.69
CA ALA A 594 -40.99 12.25 -81.64
C ALA A 594 -41.78 13.52 -81.28
N LEU A 595 -42.03 13.76 -79.98
CA LEU A 595 -42.77 14.93 -79.51
C LEU A 595 -41.96 16.22 -79.62
N LEU A 596 -40.72 16.19 -79.11
CA LEU A 596 -39.90 17.37 -78.84
C LEU A 596 -38.82 17.61 -79.91
N GLY A 597 -38.62 16.65 -80.80
CA GLY A 597 -37.60 16.68 -81.85
C GLY A 597 -36.19 16.26 -81.37
N PRO A 598 -35.22 16.16 -82.29
CA PRO A 598 -33.92 15.52 -82.02
C PRO A 598 -33.05 16.22 -80.98
N GLY A 599 -33.12 17.55 -80.86
CA GLY A 599 -32.34 18.28 -79.86
C GLY A 599 -32.99 18.27 -78.47
N PRO A 600 -34.17 18.89 -78.31
CA PRO A 600 -34.86 18.97 -77.03
C PRO A 600 -35.28 17.60 -76.47
N GLY A 601 -35.59 16.62 -77.32
CA GLY A 601 -35.93 15.26 -76.90
C GLY A 601 -34.78 14.54 -76.18
N ARG A 602 -33.54 14.74 -76.63
CA ARG A 602 -32.33 14.18 -75.99
C ARG A 602 -32.11 14.76 -74.60
N VAL A 603 -32.17 16.08 -74.51
CA VAL A 603 -32.01 16.81 -73.25
C VAL A 603 -33.11 16.40 -72.28
N THR A 604 -34.35 16.35 -72.74
CA THR A 604 -35.50 15.95 -71.91
C THR A 604 -35.40 14.51 -71.43
N SER A 605 -34.95 13.58 -72.28
CA SER A 605 -34.75 12.19 -71.87
C SER A 605 -33.67 12.05 -70.81
N LEU A 606 -32.54 12.75 -70.96
CA LEU A 606 -31.51 12.76 -69.93
C LEU A 606 -31.99 13.44 -68.64
N SER A 607 -32.72 14.56 -68.69
CA SER A 607 -33.38 15.15 -67.51
C SER A 607 -34.36 14.17 -66.85
N PHE A 608 -35.13 13.44 -67.66
CA PHE A 608 -36.11 12.46 -67.20
C PHE A 608 -35.43 11.28 -66.51
N LEU A 609 -34.26 10.82 -67.00
CA LEU A 609 -33.42 9.86 -66.32
C LEU A 609 -32.98 10.37 -64.94
N MET A 610 -32.48 11.61 -64.86
CA MET A 610 -31.99 12.19 -63.60
C MET A 610 -33.09 12.27 -62.54
N VAL A 611 -34.28 12.74 -62.91
CA VAL A 611 -35.44 12.81 -61.99
C VAL A 611 -35.88 11.43 -61.53
N GLN A 612 -35.99 10.47 -62.46
CA GLN A 612 -36.40 9.10 -62.14
C GLN A 612 -35.40 8.37 -61.25
N MET A 613 -34.10 8.57 -61.45
CA MET A 613 -33.07 7.87 -60.69
C MET A 613 -33.22 8.14 -59.20
N VAL A 614 -33.42 9.41 -58.86
CA VAL A 614 -33.60 9.89 -57.50
C VAL A 614 -34.93 9.45 -56.90
N SER A 615 -36.02 9.58 -57.66
CA SER A 615 -37.38 9.28 -57.19
C SER A 615 -37.78 7.80 -57.29
N SER A 616 -36.96 6.90 -57.84
CA SER A 616 -37.32 5.50 -58.08
C SER A 616 -37.43 4.62 -56.82
N GLY A 617 -36.98 5.11 -55.67
CA GLY A 617 -36.82 4.29 -54.46
C GLY A 617 -35.73 3.22 -54.58
N GLY A 618 -34.86 3.31 -55.60
CA GLY A 618 -33.84 2.30 -55.90
C GLY A 618 -32.63 2.32 -54.97
N MET A 619 -32.21 3.50 -54.53
CA MET A 619 -31.14 3.69 -53.55
C MET A 619 -31.71 3.69 -52.13
N TYR A 620 -32.43 4.74 -51.77
CA TYR A 620 -33.03 4.95 -50.45
C TYR A 620 -34.55 4.70 -50.46
N PRO A 621 -35.15 4.33 -49.32
CA PRO A 621 -36.59 4.43 -49.09
C PRO A 621 -37.15 5.76 -49.55
N VAL A 622 -38.35 5.77 -50.12
CA VAL A 622 -38.95 7.01 -50.65
C VAL A 622 -39.43 7.94 -49.55
N GLU A 623 -39.72 7.39 -48.37
CA GLU A 623 -40.13 8.06 -47.14
C GLU A 623 -38.97 8.88 -46.55
N THR A 624 -37.74 8.39 -46.68
CA THR A 624 -36.54 9.10 -46.22
C THR A 624 -36.13 10.27 -47.12
N GLN A 625 -36.78 10.44 -48.28
CA GLN A 625 -36.48 11.50 -49.23
C GLN A 625 -37.39 12.73 -49.01
N PRO A 626 -36.99 13.93 -49.51
CA PRO A 626 -37.88 15.09 -49.53
C PRO A 626 -39.26 14.81 -50.13
N GLN A 627 -40.32 15.37 -49.53
CA GLN A 627 -41.73 15.07 -49.84
C GLN A 627 -42.10 15.16 -51.34
N LEU A 628 -41.48 16.08 -52.09
CA LEU A 628 -41.71 16.20 -53.54
C LEU A 628 -41.31 14.92 -54.31
N LEU A 629 -40.24 14.25 -53.91
CA LEU A 629 -39.73 13.05 -54.59
C LEU A 629 -40.62 11.84 -54.31
N SER A 630 -41.11 11.71 -53.07
CA SER A 630 -42.13 10.73 -52.70
C SER A 630 -43.43 10.94 -53.50
N TRP A 631 -43.84 12.19 -53.73
CA TRP A 631 -45.01 12.49 -54.57
C TRP A 631 -44.81 12.12 -56.06
N ILE A 632 -43.59 12.29 -56.59
CA ILE A 632 -43.27 11.98 -58.00
C ILE A 632 -43.08 10.47 -58.22
N HIS A 633 -42.59 9.74 -57.20
CA HIS A 633 -42.29 8.31 -57.23
C HIS A 633 -43.31 7.43 -57.99
N PRO A 634 -44.63 7.46 -57.70
CA PRO A 634 -45.59 6.59 -58.37
C PRO A 634 -45.79 6.88 -59.86
N PHE A 635 -45.41 8.05 -60.35
CA PHE A 635 -45.57 8.43 -61.77
C PHE A 635 -44.36 8.04 -62.62
N MET A 636 -43.26 7.62 -61.99
CA MET A 636 -42.00 7.37 -62.68
C MET A 636 -41.90 5.92 -63.17
N PRO A 637 -41.62 5.68 -64.47
CA PRO A 637 -41.42 4.33 -65.00
C PRO A 637 -40.32 3.52 -64.27
N MET A 638 -39.26 4.19 -63.82
CA MET A 638 -38.16 3.54 -63.08
C MET A 638 -38.58 2.94 -61.74
N THR A 639 -39.59 3.50 -61.07
CA THR A 639 -40.16 2.94 -59.84
C THR A 639 -40.62 1.49 -60.04
N TYR A 640 -41.39 1.27 -61.11
CA TYR A 640 -41.93 -0.04 -61.43
C TYR A 640 -40.87 -0.99 -62.00
N ALA A 641 -39.89 -0.47 -62.73
CA ALA A 641 -38.76 -1.26 -63.20
C ALA A 641 -37.90 -1.76 -62.03
N VAL A 642 -37.54 -0.89 -61.09
CA VAL A 642 -36.76 -1.27 -59.90
C VAL A 642 -37.53 -2.25 -59.03
N SER A 643 -38.80 -1.97 -58.73
CA SER A 643 -39.66 -2.86 -57.93
C SER A 643 -39.81 -4.24 -58.59
N GLY A 644 -40.09 -4.28 -59.90
CA GLY A 644 -40.22 -5.54 -60.63
C GLY A 644 -38.92 -6.33 -60.68
N PHE A 645 -37.78 -5.66 -60.89
CA PHE A 645 -36.46 -6.30 -60.82
C PHE A 645 -36.17 -6.90 -59.43
N ARG A 646 -36.49 -6.19 -58.34
CA ARG A 646 -36.35 -6.74 -56.97
C ARG A 646 -37.13 -8.05 -56.82
N GLN A 647 -38.38 -8.08 -57.29
CA GLN A 647 -39.23 -9.28 -57.19
C GLN A 647 -38.67 -10.47 -57.96
N VAL A 648 -38.30 -10.28 -59.24
CA VAL A 648 -37.78 -11.38 -60.07
C VAL A 648 -36.36 -11.81 -59.67
N MET A 649 -35.56 -10.92 -59.10
CA MET A 649 -34.20 -11.21 -58.64
C MET A 649 -34.18 -11.93 -57.28
N TYR A 650 -35.04 -11.53 -56.34
CA TYR A 650 -35.10 -12.13 -54.99
C TYR A 650 -36.12 -13.27 -54.85
N GLY A 651 -36.85 -13.60 -55.91
CA GLY A 651 -37.60 -14.86 -56.01
C GLY A 651 -38.99 -14.87 -55.40
N THR A 652 -39.62 -13.71 -55.22
CA THR A 652 -41.00 -13.62 -54.76
C THR A 652 -41.91 -13.00 -55.80
N TYR A 653 -43.13 -13.53 -55.85
CA TYR A 653 -44.14 -13.14 -56.81
C TYR A 653 -45.37 -12.68 -56.04
N ASP A 654 -45.32 -11.44 -55.53
CA ASP A 654 -46.46 -10.79 -54.87
C ASP A 654 -47.22 -9.85 -55.86
N ALA A 655 -48.21 -9.12 -55.34
CA ALA A 655 -48.99 -8.18 -56.13
C ALA A 655 -48.15 -7.08 -56.80
N ARG A 656 -46.99 -6.72 -56.22
CA ARG A 656 -46.12 -5.66 -56.75
C ARG A 656 -45.52 -6.05 -58.10
N LEU A 657 -45.15 -7.32 -58.31
CA LEU A 657 -44.68 -7.76 -59.63
C LEU A 657 -45.78 -7.62 -60.69
N GLY A 658 -47.02 -7.99 -60.35
CA GLY A 658 -48.17 -7.81 -61.24
C GLY A 658 -48.39 -6.34 -61.59
N ILE A 659 -48.34 -5.45 -60.58
CA ILE A 659 -48.43 -4.00 -60.76
C ILE A 659 -47.28 -3.49 -61.64
N SER A 660 -46.05 -3.94 -61.40
CA SER A 660 -44.87 -3.54 -62.20
C SER A 660 -45.02 -3.94 -63.66
N ILE A 661 -45.44 -5.18 -63.95
CA ILE A 661 -45.64 -5.65 -65.34
C ILE A 661 -46.76 -4.84 -66.00
N ALA A 662 -47.89 -4.64 -65.32
CA ALA A 662 -49.01 -3.85 -65.84
C ALA A 662 -48.60 -2.40 -66.12
N ALA A 663 -47.86 -1.76 -65.20
CA ALA A 663 -47.35 -0.41 -65.36
C ALA A 663 -46.36 -0.30 -66.53
N VAL A 664 -45.41 -1.24 -66.65
CA VAL A 664 -44.45 -1.28 -67.76
C VAL A 664 -45.16 -1.41 -69.11
N LEU A 665 -46.15 -2.30 -69.22
CA LEU A 665 -46.96 -2.46 -70.43
C LEU A 665 -47.81 -1.22 -70.73
N ALA A 666 -48.41 -0.60 -69.71
CA ALA A 666 -49.17 0.64 -69.86
C ALA A 666 -48.28 1.79 -70.33
N VAL A 667 -47.06 1.91 -69.81
CA VAL A 667 -46.08 2.92 -70.25
C VAL A 667 -45.64 2.67 -71.70
N ILE A 668 -45.41 1.41 -72.11
CA ILE A 668 -45.13 1.06 -73.51
C ILE A 668 -46.28 1.51 -74.41
N ALA A 669 -47.51 1.07 -74.10
CA ALA A 669 -48.70 1.37 -74.90
C ALA A 669 -48.96 2.88 -74.97
N GLY A 670 -48.87 3.58 -73.83
CA GLY A 670 -49.02 5.03 -73.75
C GLY A 670 -47.95 5.77 -74.56
N SER A 671 -46.69 5.35 -74.45
CA SER A 671 -45.58 5.97 -75.20
C SER A 671 -45.74 5.80 -76.71
N LEU A 672 -46.13 4.60 -77.17
CA LEU A 672 -46.41 4.35 -78.59
C LEU A 672 -47.65 5.10 -79.08
N ALA A 673 -48.71 5.20 -78.27
CA ALA A 673 -49.90 5.97 -78.60
C ALA A 673 -49.58 7.48 -78.73
N ILE A 674 -48.81 8.04 -77.81
CA ILE A 674 -48.34 9.43 -77.88
C ILE A 674 -47.43 9.64 -79.09
N THR A 675 -46.56 8.67 -79.40
CA THR A 675 -45.75 8.69 -80.63
C THR A 675 -46.62 8.67 -81.89
N ALA A 676 -47.71 7.90 -81.89
CA ALA A 676 -48.68 7.88 -82.98
C ALA A 676 -49.41 9.23 -83.13
N VAL A 677 -49.75 9.89 -82.04
CA VAL A 677 -50.30 11.26 -82.05
C VAL A 677 -49.28 12.24 -82.63
N ALA A 678 -47.99 12.12 -82.25
CA ALA A 678 -46.92 12.93 -82.84
C ALA A 678 -46.79 12.67 -84.35
N ALA A 679 -46.87 11.40 -84.79
CA ALA A 679 -46.87 11.05 -86.21
C ALA A 679 -48.09 11.62 -86.95
N ALA A 680 -49.26 11.67 -86.31
CA ALA A 680 -50.47 12.29 -86.88
C ALA A 680 -50.32 13.81 -87.04
N ARG A 681 -49.81 14.49 -86.01
CA ARG A 681 -49.43 15.92 -86.07
C ARG A 681 -48.46 16.17 -87.22
N ASP A 682 -47.54 15.24 -87.43
CA ASP A 682 -46.46 15.40 -88.39
C ASP A 682 -46.87 15.21 -89.86
N ARG A 683 -48.12 14.79 -90.12
CA ARG A 683 -48.71 14.73 -91.47
C ARG A 683 -49.05 16.12 -92.03
N THR A 684 -49.27 17.11 -91.18
CA THR A 684 -49.56 18.49 -91.61
C THR A 684 -48.26 19.31 -91.68
N TRP A 685 -47.97 19.88 -92.85
CA TRP A 685 -46.80 20.74 -93.04
C TRP A 685 -47.13 22.16 -92.58
N THR A 686 -46.48 22.62 -91.50
CA THR A 686 -46.56 24.01 -91.04
C THR A 686 -45.55 24.88 -91.78
N MET A 687 -45.80 26.19 -91.89
CA MET A 687 -44.87 27.12 -92.56
C MET A 687 -43.47 27.14 -91.91
N SER A 688 -43.40 26.83 -90.61
CA SER A 688 -42.16 26.65 -89.84
C SER A 688 -41.35 25.38 -90.19
N ARG A 689 -41.95 24.39 -90.87
CA ARG A 689 -41.27 23.18 -91.37
C ARG A 689 -40.74 23.35 -92.80
N LEU A 690 -41.41 24.17 -93.60
CA LEU A 690 -40.93 24.58 -94.93
C LEU A 690 -39.73 25.53 -94.84
N HIS A 691 -39.64 26.31 -93.75
CA HIS A 691 -38.49 27.16 -93.43
C HIS A 691 -37.98 26.85 -92.01
N PRO A 692 -37.19 25.76 -91.84
CA PRO A 692 -36.67 25.40 -90.54
C PRO A 692 -35.76 26.52 -90.00
N PRO A 693 -35.94 26.97 -88.74
CA PRO A 693 -35.09 28.00 -88.13
C PRO A 693 -33.68 27.50 -87.81
N ILE A 694 -33.45 26.19 -87.89
CA ILE A 694 -32.20 25.48 -87.60
C ILE A 694 -32.07 24.35 -88.62
N ASP A 695 -31.15 24.47 -89.59
CA ASP A 695 -30.70 23.30 -90.36
C ASP A 695 -29.83 22.42 -89.44
N VAL A 696 -30.29 21.20 -89.19
CA VAL A 696 -29.53 20.20 -88.44
C VAL A 696 -28.69 19.39 -89.40
#